data_AF-A0A9R1QQ35-F1
#
_entry.id   AF-A0A9R1QQ35-F1
#
_cell.length_a   1.000
_cell.length_b   1.000
_cell.length_c   1.000
_cell.angle_alpha   90.00
_cell.angle_beta   90.00
_cell.angle_gamma   90.00
#
_symmetry.space_group_name_H-M   'P 1'
#
loop_
_entity.id
_entity.type
_entity.pdbx_description
1 polymer ?
#
loop_
_entity_poly.entity_id
_entity_poly.type
_entity_poly.pdbx_seq_one_letter_code
_entity_poly.pdbx_strand_id
1 'polypeptide(L)'
;MAFMAALEADLRALSAEARRRHPAVKDAAEHATLKLRSLSNPREIAQKGDILRIFLMACSVKSVKLSVIGLSCLQKLISHDAVASSALKEILATLRDHSEMPDESLQLKTLQTMLIVFQSHLRPESEEDMSQALGICLHLLESSRSSDSVRNTAAATFRQAVALVFDNVVLAESLPTGKASPARLGSSASSVANNVTRSFGQTLSLAFSYGELIMREDLTDVGKLGLRLLEDLTALAAGGSARWLHAQSLHRTFALDILEFVLSTYVPVFRALLSYQQVLRHQICSLLMTSLRTNVELEGEAGEPAFRRLVLRLVAHVIRLYSSSLVTESEVFLNMLVKVTRLDLPLWHQILVLEILRGFCVEARTLRSLFQTFDINPTNTNVVENIVKALALVVATIQASDSSEETLAAVAGMFSSKAKGIEWSMDTDASNAAVLVASEAHTITLALEGLLGVVFTIATLTDEALDAGELESPRCEVDRLVCSGQSALLCVAMVNSTWLTILDSLSLILMRSQGEAIILEILKGYQAFTQACGVLRAIEPLNSFLASLCKFTINNPNEGEKRSILLSPGSKKPETSMDQRDSIILTPKNVQALRTLFNVAHRLHNILGPSWVLVLETLAALDRTIHSPHASTQEVSASVSRLSRDTSGQYSDFHILSSLNSHCLKVQP
;
A
#
# COMPACT_ATOMS: atom_id res chain seq x y z
N MET A 1 -13.63 -17.14 -43.95
CA MET A 1 -14.82 -18.01 -44.12
C MET A 1 -15.86 -17.78 -43.02
N ALA A 2 -15.55 -17.99 -41.73
CA ALA A 2 -16.52 -17.84 -40.64
C ALA A 2 -17.15 -16.43 -40.51
N PHE A 3 -16.33 -15.37 -40.62
CA PHE A 3 -16.81 -13.97 -40.54
C PHE A 3 -17.83 -13.62 -41.63
N MET A 4 -17.54 -13.96 -42.90
CA MET A 4 -18.44 -13.67 -44.03
C MET A 4 -19.78 -14.40 -43.89
N ALA A 5 -19.75 -15.65 -43.44
CA ALA A 5 -20.96 -16.43 -43.19
C ALA A 5 -21.80 -15.83 -42.05
N ALA A 6 -21.15 -15.35 -40.98
CA ALA A 6 -21.81 -14.65 -39.89
C ALA A 6 -22.47 -13.35 -40.37
N LEU A 7 -21.77 -12.55 -41.17
CA LEU A 7 -22.28 -11.30 -41.72
C LEU A 7 -23.46 -11.52 -42.68
N GLU A 8 -23.42 -12.58 -43.49
CA GLU A 8 -24.54 -12.97 -44.34
C GLU A 8 -25.76 -13.41 -43.51
N ALA A 9 -25.53 -14.15 -42.42
CA ALA A 9 -26.60 -14.51 -41.48
C ALA A 9 -27.24 -13.28 -40.83
N ASP A 10 -26.42 -12.31 -40.43
CA ASP A 10 -26.92 -11.07 -39.83
C ASP A 10 -27.71 -10.20 -40.84
N LEU A 11 -27.26 -10.09 -42.09
CA LEU A 11 -28.00 -9.39 -43.14
C LEU A 11 -29.35 -10.04 -43.42
N ARG A 12 -29.43 -11.38 -43.39
CA ARG A 12 -30.71 -12.11 -43.49
C ARG A 12 -31.60 -11.84 -42.29
N ALA A 13 -31.05 -11.83 -41.08
CA ALA A 13 -31.80 -11.49 -39.87
C ALA A 13 -32.34 -10.06 -39.92
N LEU A 14 -31.52 -9.10 -40.37
CA LEU A 14 -31.90 -7.71 -40.56
C LEU A 14 -33.02 -7.55 -41.58
N SER A 15 -32.92 -8.22 -42.74
CA SER A 15 -34.00 -8.24 -43.75
C SER A 15 -35.29 -8.82 -43.18
N ALA A 16 -35.22 -9.95 -42.45
CA ALA A 16 -36.38 -10.59 -41.85
C ALA A 16 -37.10 -9.68 -40.83
N GLU A 17 -36.34 -8.99 -39.97
CA GLU A 17 -36.90 -8.07 -38.97
C GLU A 17 -37.46 -6.79 -39.61
N ALA A 18 -36.79 -6.27 -40.65
CA ALA A 18 -37.21 -5.04 -41.33
C ALA A 18 -38.44 -5.23 -42.23
N ARG A 19 -38.75 -6.46 -42.67
CA ARG A 19 -39.75 -6.79 -43.70
C ARG A 19 -41.12 -6.13 -43.51
N ARG A 20 -41.60 -5.99 -42.28
CA ARG A 20 -42.96 -5.49 -42.00
C ARG A 20 -43.06 -3.97 -41.91
N ARG A 21 -42.05 -3.31 -41.35
CA ARG A 21 -42.13 -1.89 -40.96
C ARG A 21 -41.14 -0.98 -41.69
N HIS A 22 -40.06 -1.55 -42.25
CA HIS A 22 -38.94 -0.79 -42.82
C HIS A 22 -38.48 -1.41 -44.14
N PRO A 23 -39.30 -1.34 -45.21
CA PRO A 23 -39.00 -1.96 -46.51
C PRO A 23 -37.67 -1.47 -47.11
N ALA A 24 -37.32 -0.19 -46.92
CA ALA A 24 -36.04 0.35 -47.38
C ALA A 24 -34.81 -0.36 -46.76
N VAL A 25 -34.88 -0.68 -45.45
CA VAL A 25 -33.80 -1.42 -44.75
C VAL A 25 -33.74 -2.86 -45.23
N LYS A 26 -34.91 -3.48 -45.45
CA LYS A 26 -35.02 -4.84 -45.98
C LYS A 26 -34.40 -4.96 -47.38
N ASP A 27 -34.77 -4.08 -48.31
CA ASP A 27 -34.28 -4.13 -49.69
C ASP A 27 -32.77 -3.84 -49.76
N ALA A 28 -32.26 -2.92 -48.93
CA ALA A 28 -30.83 -2.66 -48.82
C ALA A 28 -30.06 -3.87 -48.26
N ALA A 29 -30.60 -4.57 -47.25
CA ALA A 29 -29.98 -5.77 -46.70
C ALA A 29 -29.95 -6.93 -47.71
N GLU A 30 -31.00 -7.11 -48.51
CA GLU A 30 -31.03 -8.11 -49.60
C GLU A 30 -29.98 -7.79 -50.68
N HIS A 31 -29.86 -6.52 -51.07
CA HIS A 31 -28.85 -6.07 -52.03
C HIS A 31 -27.42 -6.27 -51.49
N ALA A 32 -27.15 -5.96 -50.21
CA ALA A 32 -25.85 -6.24 -49.61
C ALA A 32 -25.55 -7.73 -49.51
N THR A 33 -26.55 -8.58 -49.29
CA THR A 33 -26.34 -10.04 -49.24
C THR A 33 -25.76 -10.54 -50.57
N LEU A 34 -26.28 -10.04 -51.69
CA LEU A 34 -25.75 -10.36 -53.02
C LEU A 34 -24.34 -9.79 -53.22
N LYS A 35 -24.11 -8.55 -52.81
CA LYS A 35 -22.80 -7.90 -52.93
C LYS A 35 -21.74 -8.57 -52.07
N LEU A 36 -22.09 -9.03 -50.87
CA LEU A 36 -21.19 -9.70 -49.93
C LEU A 36 -20.63 -11.00 -50.53
N ARG A 37 -21.43 -11.74 -51.31
CA ARG A 37 -20.99 -12.96 -52.01
C ARG A 37 -19.91 -12.72 -53.07
N SER A 38 -19.79 -11.49 -53.56
CA SER A 38 -18.75 -11.09 -54.51
C SER A 38 -17.45 -10.62 -53.85
N LEU A 39 -17.44 -10.45 -52.51
CA LEU A 39 -16.30 -9.97 -51.74
C LEU A 39 -15.61 -11.13 -51.04
N SER A 40 -14.28 -11.08 -50.97
CA SER A 40 -13.48 -12.18 -50.42
C SER A 40 -12.80 -11.81 -49.12
N ASN A 41 -12.54 -10.53 -48.89
CA ASN A 41 -11.66 -10.04 -47.83
C ASN A 41 -12.29 -8.88 -47.02
N PRO A 42 -12.14 -8.82 -45.68
CA PRO A 42 -12.64 -7.72 -44.86
C PRO A 42 -12.18 -6.33 -45.30
N ARG A 43 -10.96 -6.19 -45.84
CA ARG A 43 -10.45 -4.90 -46.35
C ARG A 43 -11.21 -4.40 -47.58
N GLU A 44 -11.76 -5.28 -48.41
CA GLU A 44 -12.60 -4.90 -49.56
C GLU A 44 -13.95 -4.35 -49.10
N ILE A 45 -14.46 -4.85 -47.97
CA ILE A 45 -15.67 -4.34 -47.32
C ILE A 45 -15.42 -2.91 -46.82
N ALA A 46 -14.27 -2.68 -46.16
CA ALA A 46 -13.88 -1.38 -45.65
C ALA A 46 -13.79 -0.31 -46.77
N GLN A 47 -13.23 -0.66 -47.92
CA GLN A 47 -13.05 0.26 -49.06
C GLN A 47 -14.37 0.67 -49.72
N LYS A 48 -15.33 -0.25 -49.83
CA LYS A 48 -16.60 0.02 -50.52
C LYS A 48 -17.62 0.74 -49.64
N GLY A 49 -17.57 0.59 -48.32
CA GLY A 49 -18.42 1.31 -47.35
C GLY A 49 -19.93 0.98 -47.40
N ASP A 50 -20.43 0.40 -48.49
CA ASP A 50 -21.86 0.14 -48.71
C ASP A 50 -22.47 -0.80 -47.66
N ILE A 51 -21.71 -1.81 -47.24
CA ILE A 51 -22.16 -2.79 -46.24
C ILE A 51 -22.30 -2.12 -44.87
N LEU A 52 -21.36 -1.26 -44.50
CA LEU A 52 -21.42 -0.48 -43.26
C LEU A 52 -22.66 0.42 -43.24
N ARG A 53 -22.91 1.13 -44.35
CA ARG A 53 -24.02 2.09 -44.47
C ARG A 53 -25.38 1.45 -44.22
N ILE A 54 -25.54 0.16 -44.50
CA ILE A 54 -26.80 -0.57 -44.27
C ILE A 54 -27.03 -0.81 -42.79
N PHE A 55 -26.00 -1.15 -42.03
CA PHE A 55 -26.12 -1.29 -40.59
C PHE A 55 -26.32 0.06 -39.91
N LEU A 56 -25.67 1.12 -40.40
CA LEU A 56 -25.93 2.48 -39.91
C LEU A 56 -27.35 2.95 -40.23
N MET A 57 -27.88 2.62 -41.41
CA MET A 57 -29.27 2.87 -41.77
C MET A 57 -30.25 2.07 -40.91
N ALA A 58 -29.92 0.83 -40.55
CA ALA A 58 -30.73 0.06 -39.60
C ALA A 58 -30.76 0.73 -38.21
N CYS A 59 -29.61 1.23 -37.75
CA CYS A 59 -29.49 1.97 -36.50
C CYS A 59 -30.24 3.31 -36.53
N SER A 60 -30.25 4.03 -37.67
CA SER A 60 -30.91 5.34 -37.79
C SER A 60 -32.45 5.29 -37.69
N VAL A 61 -33.05 4.11 -37.86
CA VAL A 61 -34.50 3.91 -37.73
C VAL A 61 -34.97 3.99 -36.27
N LYS A 62 -34.07 3.97 -35.29
CA LYS A 62 -34.37 4.05 -33.85
C LYS A 62 -35.35 2.97 -33.37
N SER A 63 -35.34 1.81 -34.02
CA SER A 63 -36.06 0.61 -33.58
C SER A 63 -35.11 -0.26 -32.77
N VAL A 64 -35.43 -0.53 -31.50
CA VAL A 64 -34.56 -1.29 -30.58
C VAL A 64 -34.03 -2.57 -31.21
N LYS A 65 -34.90 -3.40 -31.80
CA LYS A 65 -34.50 -4.68 -32.41
C LYS A 65 -33.55 -4.51 -33.60
N LEU A 66 -33.86 -3.56 -34.50
CA LEU A 66 -33.01 -3.31 -35.68
C LEU A 66 -31.68 -2.70 -35.27
N SER A 67 -31.68 -1.78 -34.31
CA SER A 67 -30.47 -1.17 -33.75
C SER A 67 -29.59 -2.19 -33.03
N VAL A 68 -30.15 -3.12 -32.26
CA VAL A 68 -29.39 -4.20 -31.62
C VAL A 68 -28.72 -5.11 -32.65
N ILE A 69 -29.45 -5.50 -33.71
CA ILE A 69 -28.87 -6.27 -34.83
C ILE A 69 -27.77 -5.44 -35.51
N GLY A 70 -28.06 -4.19 -35.88
CA GLY A 70 -27.14 -3.28 -36.54
C GLY A 70 -25.85 -3.06 -35.77
N LEU A 71 -25.92 -2.74 -34.48
CA LEU A 71 -24.76 -2.59 -33.60
C LEU A 71 -23.98 -3.89 -33.43
N SER A 72 -24.65 -5.05 -33.33
CA SER A 72 -23.97 -6.34 -33.26
C SER A 72 -23.15 -6.64 -34.52
N CYS A 73 -23.65 -6.23 -35.68
CA CYS A 73 -22.90 -6.33 -36.94
C CYS A 73 -21.75 -5.33 -36.98
N LEU A 74 -22.00 -4.10 -36.55
CA LEU A 74 -21.00 -3.05 -36.47
C LEU A 74 -19.80 -3.51 -35.63
N GLN A 75 -20.05 -4.10 -34.46
CA GLN A 75 -19.02 -4.69 -33.60
C GLN A 75 -18.16 -5.72 -34.35
N LYS A 76 -18.79 -6.65 -35.07
CA LYS A 76 -18.05 -7.65 -35.87
C LYS A 76 -17.24 -7.01 -36.99
N LEU A 77 -17.79 -6.00 -37.68
CA LEU A 77 -17.06 -5.28 -38.73
C LEU A 77 -15.82 -4.59 -38.15
N ILE A 78 -15.96 -3.93 -36.99
CA ILE A 78 -14.86 -3.23 -36.33
C ILE A 78 -13.78 -4.22 -35.84
N SER A 79 -14.17 -5.32 -35.18
CA SER A 79 -13.24 -6.35 -34.69
C SER A 79 -12.47 -7.09 -35.78
N HIS A 80 -12.90 -7.01 -37.04
CA HIS A 80 -12.25 -7.65 -38.20
C HIS A 80 -11.61 -6.64 -39.16
N ASP A 81 -11.36 -5.39 -38.71
CA ASP A 81 -10.78 -4.31 -39.51
C ASP A 81 -11.52 -4.04 -40.84
N ALA A 82 -12.84 -4.28 -40.85
CA ALA A 82 -13.71 -4.18 -42.03
C ALA A 82 -14.38 -2.80 -42.18
N VAL A 83 -13.87 -1.78 -41.48
CA VAL A 83 -14.42 -0.43 -41.43
C VAL A 83 -13.30 0.59 -41.72
N ALA A 84 -13.55 1.56 -42.58
CA ALA A 84 -12.60 2.64 -42.85
C ALA A 84 -12.61 3.69 -41.73
N SER A 85 -11.46 4.29 -41.43
CA SER A 85 -11.31 5.32 -40.37
C SER A 85 -12.19 6.55 -40.61
N SER A 86 -12.53 6.86 -41.86
CA SER A 86 -13.44 7.96 -42.21
C SER A 86 -14.86 7.78 -41.67
N ALA A 87 -15.27 6.54 -41.36
CA ALA A 87 -16.61 6.25 -40.85
C ALA A 87 -16.75 6.45 -39.33
N LEU A 88 -15.66 6.74 -38.61
CA LEU A 88 -15.68 6.90 -37.16
C LEU A 88 -16.70 7.96 -36.71
N LYS A 89 -16.73 9.12 -37.37
CA LYS A 89 -17.67 10.22 -37.03
C LYS A 89 -19.14 9.79 -37.13
N GLU A 90 -19.49 9.04 -38.17
CA GLU A 90 -20.85 8.53 -38.38
C GLU A 90 -21.21 7.47 -37.34
N ILE A 91 -20.26 6.60 -37.00
CA ILE A 91 -20.41 5.60 -35.94
C ILE A 91 -20.61 6.26 -34.57
N LEU A 92 -19.77 7.23 -34.20
CA LEU A 92 -19.89 7.95 -32.93
C LEU A 92 -21.20 8.74 -32.84
N ALA A 93 -21.64 9.37 -33.93
CA ALA A 93 -22.95 10.04 -33.97
C ALA A 93 -24.09 9.03 -33.74
N THR A 94 -24.00 7.86 -34.38
CA THR A 94 -24.97 6.78 -34.18
C THR A 94 -24.97 6.32 -32.73
N LEU A 95 -23.81 6.04 -32.14
CA LEU A 95 -23.71 5.59 -30.74
C LEU A 95 -24.24 6.62 -29.74
N ARG A 96 -24.02 7.92 -30.00
CA ARG A 96 -24.59 9.01 -29.20
C ARG A 96 -26.13 8.96 -29.22
N ASP A 97 -26.74 8.91 -30.39
CA ASP A 97 -28.20 8.82 -30.54
C ASP A 97 -28.79 7.59 -29.80
N HIS A 98 -28.08 6.46 -29.80
CA HIS A 98 -28.52 5.25 -29.10
C HIS A 98 -28.29 5.32 -27.58
N SER A 99 -27.34 6.12 -27.11
CA SER A 99 -27.12 6.34 -25.68
C SER A 99 -28.26 7.13 -25.02
N GLU A 100 -28.95 7.98 -25.78
CA GLU A 100 -30.12 8.75 -25.32
C GLU A 100 -31.41 7.90 -25.25
N MET A 101 -31.41 6.72 -25.88
CA MET A 101 -32.57 5.83 -25.86
C MET A 101 -32.69 5.14 -24.49
N PRO A 102 -33.92 4.97 -23.97
CA PRO A 102 -34.15 4.42 -22.62
C PRO A 102 -34.00 2.89 -22.53
N ASP A 103 -33.78 2.20 -23.65
CA ASP A 103 -33.71 0.74 -23.67
C ASP A 103 -32.36 0.24 -23.14
N GLU A 104 -32.40 -0.51 -22.04
CA GLU A 104 -31.21 -1.06 -21.38
C GLU A 104 -30.36 -1.92 -22.32
N SER A 105 -30.99 -2.80 -23.11
CA SER A 105 -30.27 -3.72 -23.98
C SER A 105 -29.45 -2.97 -25.03
N LEU A 106 -30.00 -1.86 -25.52
CA LEU A 106 -29.37 -1.00 -26.50
C LEU A 106 -28.24 -0.17 -25.86
N GLN A 107 -28.46 0.40 -24.68
CA GLN A 107 -27.42 1.14 -23.94
C GLN A 107 -26.21 0.25 -23.63
N LEU A 108 -26.42 -0.99 -23.19
CA LEU A 108 -25.34 -1.97 -22.98
C LEU A 108 -24.62 -2.30 -24.28
N LYS A 109 -25.35 -2.44 -25.40
CA LYS A 109 -24.75 -2.68 -26.71
C LYS A 109 -23.93 -1.49 -27.20
N THR A 110 -24.37 -0.27 -26.91
CA THR A 110 -23.62 0.97 -27.17
C THR A 110 -22.29 0.96 -26.43
N LEU A 111 -22.27 0.66 -25.13
CA LEU A 111 -21.06 0.57 -24.32
C LEU A 111 -20.10 -0.52 -24.82
N GLN A 112 -20.62 -1.71 -25.14
CA GLN A 112 -19.81 -2.78 -25.75
C GLN A 112 -19.18 -2.35 -27.07
N THR A 113 -19.94 -1.65 -27.91
CA THR A 113 -19.42 -1.14 -29.20
C THR A 113 -18.35 -0.09 -28.97
N MET A 114 -18.55 0.81 -27.99
CA MET A 114 -17.58 1.84 -27.64
C MET A 114 -16.25 1.22 -27.20
N LEU A 115 -16.30 0.20 -26.35
CA LEU A 115 -15.09 -0.51 -25.92
C LEU A 115 -14.33 -1.12 -27.11
N ILE A 116 -15.05 -1.75 -28.05
CA ILE A 116 -14.46 -2.32 -29.26
C ILE A 116 -13.83 -1.23 -30.14
N VAL A 117 -14.46 -0.05 -30.25
CA VAL A 117 -13.87 1.10 -30.97
C VAL A 117 -12.52 1.47 -30.35
N PHE A 118 -12.43 1.64 -29.03
CA PHE A 118 -11.17 1.96 -28.34
C PHE A 118 -10.08 0.90 -28.49
N GLN A 119 -10.45 -0.38 -28.64
CA GLN A 119 -9.52 -1.51 -28.78
C GLN A 119 -9.09 -1.78 -30.24
N SER A 120 -9.72 -1.13 -31.21
CA SER A 120 -9.52 -1.37 -32.64
C SER A 120 -8.67 -0.29 -33.31
N HIS A 121 -8.44 -0.44 -34.63
CA HIS A 121 -7.83 0.60 -35.46
C HIS A 121 -8.69 1.87 -35.62
N LEU A 122 -9.98 1.83 -35.22
CA LEU A 122 -10.88 2.99 -35.19
C LEU A 122 -10.78 3.80 -33.89
N ARG A 123 -9.77 3.54 -33.05
CA ARG A 123 -9.55 4.34 -31.85
C ARG A 123 -9.57 5.85 -32.20
N PRO A 124 -10.23 6.71 -31.41
CA PRO A 124 -10.21 8.13 -31.69
C PRO A 124 -8.80 8.72 -31.59
N GLU A 125 -8.37 9.47 -32.59
CA GLU A 125 -7.06 10.16 -32.60
C GLU A 125 -7.20 11.69 -32.63
N SER A 126 -8.40 12.20 -32.94
CA SER A 126 -8.69 13.63 -32.89
C SER A 126 -9.28 14.03 -31.53
N GLU A 127 -9.10 15.30 -31.16
CA GLU A 127 -9.66 15.87 -29.94
C GLU A 127 -11.19 15.79 -29.87
N GLU A 128 -11.85 16.05 -30.99
CA GLU A 128 -13.31 16.02 -31.10
C GLU A 128 -13.84 14.58 -30.96
N ASP A 129 -13.24 13.64 -31.70
CA ASP A 129 -13.72 12.25 -31.70
C ASP A 129 -13.47 11.58 -30.34
N MET A 130 -12.33 11.88 -29.69
CA MET A 130 -11.99 11.35 -28.37
C MET A 130 -12.93 11.87 -27.29
N SER A 131 -13.19 13.19 -27.27
CA SER A 131 -14.12 13.78 -26.29
C SER A 131 -15.54 13.25 -26.49
N GLN A 132 -16.01 13.09 -27.74
CA GLN A 132 -17.31 12.51 -28.02
C GLN A 132 -17.40 11.04 -27.58
N ALA A 133 -16.37 10.23 -27.85
CA ALA A 133 -16.36 8.82 -27.47
C ALA A 133 -16.40 8.62 -25.95
N LEU A 134 -15.56 9.35 -25.21
CA LEU A 134 -15.54 9.32 -23.74
C LEU A 134 -16.83 9.93 -23.15
N GLY A 135 -17.33 11.01 -23.75
CA GLY A 135 -18.57 11.68 -23.34
C GLY A 135 -19.81 10.78 -23.42
N ILE A 136 -19.88 9.87 -24.39
CA ILE A 136 -20.98 8.88 -24.47
C ILE A 136 -20.95 7.92 -23.26
N CYS A 137 -19.77 7.48 -22.83
CA CYS A 137 -19.65 6.65 -21.62
C CYS A 137 -20.04 7.41 -20.36
N LEU A 138 -19.61 8.67 -20.22
CA LEU A 138 -19.96 9.51 -19.08
C LEU A 138 -21.46 9.83 -19.04
N HIS A 139 -22.06 10.12 -20.20
CA HIS A 139 -23.49 10.35 -20.30
C HIS A 139 -24.31 9.15 -19.76
N LEU A 140 -23.96 7.92 -20.16
CA LEU A 140 -24.66 6.72 -19.67
C LEU A 140 -24.41 6.45 -18.19
N LEU A 141 -23.25 6.86 -17.67
CA LEU A 141 -22.89 6.73 -16.25
C LEU A 141 -23.67 7.71 -15.36
N GLU A 142 -23.83 8.95 -15.81
CA GLU A 142 -24.48 10.04 -15.07
C GLU A 142 -26.00 10.08 -15.27
N SER A 143 -26.51 9.51 -16.36
CA SER A 143 -27.93 9.53 -16.69
C SER A 143 -28.76 8.81 -15.63
N SER A 144 -29.67 9.54 -14.99
CA SER A 144 -30.66 8.99 -14.05
C SER A 144 -31.67 8.04 -14.71
N ARG A 145 -31.72 8.02 -16.05
CA ARG A 145 -32.56 7.10 -16.82
C ARG A 145 -31.90 5.75 -17.06
N SER A 146 -30.60 5.64 -16.84
CA SER A 146 -29.86 4.39 -16.98
C SER A 146 -30.09 3.49 -15.76
N SER A 147 -30.28 2.20 -16.00
CA SER A 147 -30.31 1.19 -14.94
C SER A 147 -28.94 1.05 -14.26
N ASP A 148 -28.90 0.50 -13.05
CA ASP A 148 -27.61 0.28 -12.35
C ASP A 148 -26.68 -0.66 -13.11
N SER A 149 -27.21 -1.64 -13.85
CA SER A 149 -26.42 -2.50 -14.74
C SER A 149 -25.70 -1.67 -15.83
N VAL A 150 -26.40 -0.72 -16.45
CA VAL A 150 -25.84 0.19 -17.46
C VAL A 150 -24.82 1.12 -16.84
N ARG A 151 -25.12 1.75 -15.70
CA ARG A 151 -24.18 2.67 -15.03
C ARG A 151 -22.91 1.94 -14.59
N ASN A 152 -23.01 0.74 -14.01
CA ASN A 152 -21.84 -0.06 -13.65
C ASN A 152 -21.01 -0.48 -14.87
N THR A 153 -21.68 -0.84 -15.97
CA THR A 153 -21.01 -1.18 -17.24
C THR A 153 -20.34 0.05 -17.86
N ALA A 154 -20.98 1.23 -17.76
CA ALA A 154 -20.43 2.50 -18.25
C ALA A 154 -19.18 2.89 -17.46
N ALA A 155 -19.23 2.77 -16.13
CA ALA A 155 -18.08 2.98 -15.25
C ALA A 155 -16.91 2.06 -15.61
N ALA A 156 -17.15 0.76 -15.83
CA ALA A 156 -16.12 -0.19 -16.22
C ALA A 156 -15.55 0.13 -17.62
N THR A 157 -16.42 0.46 -18.58
CA THR A 157 -16.04 0.83 -19.95
C THR A 157 -15.18 2.09 -19.95
N PHE A 158 -15.56 3.10 -19.17
CA PHE A 158 -14.82 4.36 -19.06
C PHE A 158 -13.43 4.13 -18.44
N ARG A 159 -13.31 3.36 -17.34
CA ARG A 159 -12.00 2.99 -16.78
C ARG A 159 -11.10 2.30 -17.81
N GLN A 160 -11.65 1.37 -18.58
CA GLN A 160 -10.90 0.68 -19.62
C GLN A 160 -10.50 1.61 -20.78
N ALA A 161 -11.37 2.55 -21.16
CA ALA A 161 -11.06 3.57 -22.16
C ALA A 161 -9.92 4.48 -21.68
N VAL A 162 -9.96 4.95 -20.43
CA VAL A 162 -8.87 5.73 -19.82
C VAL A 162 -7.56 4.93 -19.85
N ALA A 163 -7.59 3.64 -19.49
CA ALA A 163 -6.40 2.79 -19.58
C ALA A 163 -5.84 2.72 -21.01
N LEU A 164 -6.69 2.48 -22.00
CA LEU A 164 -6.27 2.43 -23.41
C LEU A 164 -5.71 3.77 -23.90
N VAL A 165 -6.25 4.91 -23.45
CA VAL A 165 -5.70 6.23 -23.77
C VAL A 165 -4.29 6.37 -23.22
N PHE A 166 -4.05 6.03 -21.95
CA PHE A 166 -2.73 6.14 -21.35
C PHE A 166 -1.72 5.08 -21.85
N ASP A 167 -2.16 3.87 -22.17
CA ASP A 167 -1.34 2.87 -22.89
C ASP A 167 -0.86 3.44 -24.23
N ASN A 168 -1.74 4.13 -24.96
CA ASN A 168 -1.37 4.79 -26.21
C ASN A 168 -0.42 5.97 -26.01
N VAL A 169 -0.57 6.74 -24.91
CA VAL A 169 0.40 7.79 -24.55
C VAL A 169 1.78 7.18 -24.31
N VAL A 170 1.87 6.11 -23.53
CA VAL A 170 3.15 5.42 -23.26
C VAL A 170 3.79 4.96 -24.57
N LEU A 171 3.01 4.38 -25.49
CA LEU A 171 3.50 3.94 -26.80
C LEU A 171 3.94 5.10 -27.70
N ALA A 172 3.12 6.16 -27.80
CA ALA A 172 3.38 7.30 -28.68
C ALA A 172 4.60 8.12 -28.22
N GLU A 173 4.76 8.28 -26.91
CA GLU A 173 5.87 9.01 -26.29
C GLU A 173 7.13 8.15 -26.11
N SER A 174 7.12 6.90 -26.59
CA SER A 174 8.25 5.96 -26.48
C SER A 174 8.71 5.71 -25.04
N LEU A 175 7.76 5.68 -24.09
CA LEU A 175 8.02 5.48 -22.68
C LEU A 175 8.13 3.98 -22.35
N PRO A 176 8.89 3.61 -21.29
CA PRO A 176 9.06 2.22 -20.93
C PRO A 176 7.74 1.60 -20.45
N THR A 177 7.37 0.45 -21.03
CA THR A 177 6.16 -0.29 -20.64
C THR A 177 6.45 -1.22 -19.46
N GLY A 178 5.97 -0.89 -18.28
CA GLY A 178 5.91 -1.82 -17.15
C GLY A 178 4.60 -2.56 -17.23
N LYS A 179 4.63 -3.76 -17.81
CA LYS A 179 3.45 -4.61 -17.81
C LYS A 179 3.27 -5.22 -16.42
N ALA A 180 2.44 -4.60 -15.58
CA ALA A 180 1.54 -5.40 -14.78
C ALA A 180 0.44 -5.90 -15.73
N SER A 181 0.23 -7.21 -15.78
CA SER A 181 -0.97 -7.75 -16.42
C SER A 181 -2.23 -7.10 -15.83
N PRO A 182 -3.30 -6.93 -16.61
CA PRO A 182 -4.59 -6.48 -16.10
C PRO A 182 -5.16 -7.60 -15.20
N ALA A 183 -4.75 -7.64 -13.94
CA ALA A 183 -5.41 -8.42 -12.93
C ALA A 183 -6.75 -7.74 -12.66
N ARG A 184 -7.78 -8.25 -13.35
CA ARG A 184 -9.22 -8.13 -13.08
C ARG A 184 -9.54 -7.15 -11.94
N LEU A 185 -10.10 -5.98 -12.28
CA LEU A 185 -10.89 -5.18 -11.36
C LEU A 185 -12.11 -6.02 -10.92
N GLY A 186 -11.88 -6.90 -9.95
CA GLY A 186 -12.89 -7.66 -9.25
C GLY A 186 -13.27 -6.89 -8.00
N SER A 187 -14.53 -6.46 -7.94
CA SER A 187 -15.22 -6.15 -6.70
C SER A 187 -14.97 -7.27 -5.69
N SER A 188 -14.30 -6.95 -4.59
CA SER A 188 -14.38 -7.74 -3.36
C SER A 188 -14.14 -6.82 -2.18
N ALA A 189 -15.21 -6.62 -1.42
CA ALA A 189 -15.17 -6.15 -0.05
C ALA A 189 -14.43 -7.21 0.78
N SER A 190 -13.11 -7.08 0.88
CA SER A 190 -12.29 -7.76 1.88
C SER A 190 -11.52 -6.69 2.64
N SER A 191 -11.32 -6.94 3.94
CA SER A 191 -10.61 -6.12 4.92
C SER A 191 -9.55 -5.19 4.33
N VAL A 192 -9.75 -3.88 4.55
CA VAL A 192 -8.92 -2.77 4.05
C VAL A 192 -7.46 -2.90 4.49
N ALA A 193 -7.20 -3.54 5.64
CA ALA A 193 -5.89 -3.64 6.27
C ALA A 193 -4.85 -4.41 5.44
N ASN A 194 -5.26 -5.47 4.72
CA ASN A 194 -4.34 -6.30 3.91
C ASN A 194 -4.15 -5.77 2.48
N ASN A 195 -5.08 -4.96 1.97
CA ASN A 195 -5.03 -4.43 0.62
C ASN A 195 -4.01 -3.30 0.47
N VAL A 196 -3.82 -2.49 1.50
CA VAL A 196 -2.85 -1.39 1.48
C VAL A 196 -1.42 -1.94 1.38
N THR A 197 -1.04 -2.91 2.23
CA THR A 197 0.29 -3.53 2.23
C THR A 197 0.58 -4.35 0.96
N ARG A 198 -0.40 -5.09 0.41
CA ARG A 198 -0.23 -5.85 -0.85
C ARG A 198 -0.21 -4.95 -2.09
N SER A 199 -1.05 -3.92 -2.12
CA SER A 199 -1.02 -2.89 -3.17
C SER A 199 0.32 -2.19 -3.17
N PHE A 200 0.90 -1.92 -1.99
CA PHE A 200 2.23 -1.33 -1.90
C PHE A 200 3.30 -2.15 -2.65
N GLY A 201 3.42 -3.46 -2.39
CA GLY A 201 4.45 -4.28 -3.05
C GLY A 201 4.35 -4.35 -4.59
N GLN A 202 3.15 -4.38 -5.17
CA GLN A 202 2.98 -4.54 -6.62
C GLN A 202 3.29 -3.28 -7.44
N THR A 203 2.88 -2.09 -6.98
CA THR A 203 3.10 -0.84 -7.73
C THR A 203 4.58 -0.46 -7.83
N LEU A 204 5.42 -0.95 -6.92
CA LEU A 204 6.82 -0.51 -6.79
C LEU A 204 7.79 -1.32 -7.61
N SER A 205 7.50 -2.60 -7.82
CA SER A 205 8.23 -3.38 -8.82
C SER A 205 8.16 -2.69 -10.19
N LEU A 206 7.08 -1.95 -10.47
CA LEU A 206 6.94 -1.14 -11.67
C LEU A 206 7.72 0.17 -11.55
N ALA A 207 7.44 0.99 -10.54
CA ALA A 207 8.00 2.34 -10.43
C ALA A 207 9.54 2.42 -10.35
N PHE A 208 10.17 1.43 -9.70
CA PHE A 208 11.63 1.35 -9.56
C PHE A 208 12.33 0.55 -10.66
N SER A 209 11.57 -0.14 -11.53
CA SER A 209 12.16 -0.74 -12.75
C SER A 209 12.58 0.33 -13.75
N TYR A 210 12.09 1.55 -13.60
CA TYR A 210 12.46 2.69 -14.43
C TYR A 210 13.54 3.46 -13.68
N GLY A 211 14.76 3.44 -14.21
CA GLY A 211 15.86 4.28 -13.70
C GLY A 211 15.57 5.77 -13.89
N GLU A 212 16.61 6.60 -13.81
CA GLU A 212 16.49 8.04 -14.02
C GLU A 212 15.98 8.32 -15.45
N LEU A 213 14.77 8.88 -15.56
CA LEU A 213 14.14 9.23 -16.83
C LEU A 213 14.48 10.69 -17.17
N ILE A 214 14.87 10.95 -18.42
CA ILE A 214 15.12 12.30 -18.90
C ILE A 214 13.78 13.00 -19.10
N MET A 215 13.59 14.12 -18.41
CA MET A 215 12.43 15.01 -18.56
C MET A 215 12.36 15.60 -19.97
N ARG A 216 11.17 15.58 -20.56
CA ARG A 216 10.85 16.15 -21.87
C ARG A 216 9.67 17.12 -21.78
N GLU A 217 9.74 18.19 -22.58
CA GLU A 217 8.71 19.23 -22.64
C GLU A 217 7.73 19.01 -23.79
N ASP A 218 8.19 18.47 -24.91
CA ASP A 218 7.36 18.25 -26.10
C ASP A 218 6.43 17.05 -25.92
N LEU A 219 5.19 17.19 -26.42
CA LEU A 219 4.19 16.14 -26.47
C LEU A 219 3.73 15.89 -27.91
N THR A 220 3.58 14.61 -28.25
CA THR A 220 2.83 14.19 -29.44
C THR A 220 1.36 14.59 -29.32
N ASP A 221 0.61 14.55 -30.42
CA ASP A 221 -0.83 14.84 -30.37
C ASP A 221 -1.59 13.83 -29.48
N VAL A 222 -1.15 12.57 -29.44
CA VAL A 222 -1.68 11.55 -28.51
C VAL A 222 -1.35 11.91 -27.05
N GLY A 223 -0.13 12.37 -26.77
CA GLY A 223 0.27 12.89 -25.46
C GLY A 223 -0.59 14.06 -25.00
N LYS A 224 -0.92 14.99 -25.91
CA LYS A 224 -1.83 16.12 -25.60
C LYS A 224 -3.25 15.66 -25.27
N LEU A 225 -3.76 14.63 -25.94
CA LEU A 225 -5.08 14.05 -25.62
C LEU A 225 -5.11 13.45 -24.21
N GLY A 226 -4.09 12.67 -23.85
CA GLY A 226 -3.99 12.11 -22.51
C GLY A 226 -3.85 13.19 -21.43
N LEU A 227 -3.15 14.29 -21.73
CA LEU A 227 -3.00 15.41 -20.81
C LEU A 227 -4.35 16.10 -20.54
N ARG A 228 -5.14 16.38 -21.59
CA ARG A 228 -6.47 16.98 -21.43
C ARG A 228 -7.42 16.09 -20.64
N LEU A 229 -7.37 14.78 -20.88
CA LEU A 229 -8.13 13.81 -20.10
C LEU A 229 -7.75 13.88 -18.61
N LEU A 230 -6.45 13.96 -18.30
CA LEU A 230 -5.96 14.10 -16.93
C LEU A 230 -6.45 15.41 -16.28
N GLU A 231 -6.39 16.53 -16.98
CA GLU A 231 -6.84 17.84 -16.49
C GLU A 231 -8.34 17.84 -16.17
N ASP A 232 -9.17 17.32 -17.07
CA ASP A 232 -10.62 17.22 -16.86
C ASP A 232 -10.97 16.25 -15.73
N LEU A 233 -10.28 15.10 -15.62
CA LEU A 233 -10.45 14.17 -14.49
C LEU A 233 -10.04 14.84 -13.16
N THR A 234 -9.00 15.67 -13.17
CA THR A 234 -8.56 16.43 -12.00
C THR A 234 -9.58 17.49 -11.60
N ALA A 235 -10.15 18.20 -12.58
CA ALA A 235 -11.21 19.18 -12.36
C ALA A 235 -12.47 18.53 -11.76
N LEU A 236 -12.88 17.37 -12.28
CA LEU A 236 -14.03 16.60 -11.75
C LEU A 236 -13.77 16.10 -10.33
N ALA A 237 -12.56 15.61 -10.03
CA ALA A 237 -12.19 15.20 -8.67
C ALA A 237 -12.20 16.37 -7.67
N ALA A 238 -11.89 17.59 -8.14
CA ALA A 238 -12.01 18.82 -7.37
C ALA A 238 -13.45 19.31 -7.17
N GLY A 239 -14.45 18.64 -7.76
CA GLY A 239 -15.84 19.07 -7.73
C GLY A 239 -16.18 20.17 -8.74
N GLY A 240 -15.30 20.42 -9.71
CA GLY A 240 -15.54 21.29 -10.86
C GLY A 240 -16.18 20.55 -12.03
N SER A 241 -16.21 21.19 -13.21
CA SER A 241 -16.70 20.61 -14.46
C SER A 241 -15.58 20.32 -15.44
N ALA A 242 -15.74 19.25 -16.23
CA ALA A 242 -14.82 18.87 -17.30
C ALA A 242 -15.21 19.59 -18.59
N ARG A 243 -14.35 20.52 -19.04
CA ARG A 243 -14.67 21.40 -20.18
C ARG A 243 -14.56 20.68 -21.51
N TRP A 244 -13.55 19.80 -21.64
CA TRP A 244 -13.28 19.09 -22.87
C TRP A 244 -14.20 17.86 -23.02
N LEU A 245 -14.46 17.13 -21.93
CA LEU A 245 -15.41 16.01 -21.91
C LEU A 245 -16.88 16.44 -21.89
N HIS A 246 -17.16 17.73 -21.69
CA HIS A 246 -18.50 18.29 -21.56
C HIS A 246 -19.34 17.66 -20.43
N ALA A 247 -18.68 17.18 -19.37
CA ALA A 247 -19.33 16.57 -18.21
C ALA A 247 -19.47 17.60 -17.07
N GLN A 248 -20.69 17.74 -16.55
CA GLN A 248 -21.03 18.77 -15.56
C GLN A 248 -20.98 18.27 -14.12
N SER A 249 -21.26 16.99 -13.87
CA SER A 249 -21.28 16.45 -12.50
C SER A 249 -20.98 14.95 -12.47
N LEU A 250 -19.74 14.61 -12.14
CA LEU A 250 -19.30 13.23 -11.88
C LEU A 250 -19.06 13.07 -10.38
N HIS A 251 -19.41 11.91 -9.82
CA HIS A 251 -19.16 11.64 -8.41
C HIS A 251 -17.65 11.71 -8.11
N ARG A 252 -17.25 12.53 -7.13
CA ARG A 252 -15.84 12.84 -6.89
C ARG A 252 -15.00 11.61 -6.58
N THR A 253 -15.57 10.64 -5.85
CA THR A 253 -14.88 9.38 -5.54
C THR A 253 -14.56 8.56 -6.79
N PHE A 254 -15.39 8.60 -7.82
CA PHE A 254 -15.13 7.90 -9.07
C PHE A 254 -14.01 8.58 -9.86
N ALA A 255 -13.97 9.92 -9.91
CA ALA A 255 -12.86 10.65 -10.52
C ALA A 255 -11.53 10.40 -9.78
N LEU A 256 -11.54 10.42 -8.44
CA LEU A 256 -10.35 10.10 -7.63
C LEU A 256 -9.88 8.65 -7.81
N ASP A 257 -10.78 7.68 -7.93
CA ASP A 257 -10.46 6.28 -8.22
C ASP A 257 -9.70 6.14 -9.57
N ILE A 258 -10.13 6.89 -10.59
CA ILE A 258 -9.44 6.92 -11.88
C ILE A 258 -8.08 7.61 -11.78
N LEU A 259 -7.99 8.74 -11.06
CA LEU A 259 -6.70 9.40 -10.82
C LEU A 259 -5.74 8.47 -10.06
N GLU A 260 -6.23 7.71 -9.09
CA GLU A 260 -5.42 6.73 -8.36
C GLU A 260 -4.89 5.66 -9.31
N PHE A 261 -5.76 5.10 -10.15
CA PHE A 261 -5.36 4.14 -11.16
C PHE A 261 -4.30 4.71 -12.11
N VAL A 262 -4.51 5.93 -12.63
CA VAL A 262 -3.59 6.56 -13.58
C VAL A 262 -2.23 6.84 -12.94
N LEU A 263 -2.21 7.42 -11.75
CA LEU A 263 -0.98 7.80 -11.03
C LEU A 263 -0.19 6.59 -10.54
N SER A 264 -0.86 5.49 -10.20
CA SER A 264 -0.19 4.26 -9.75
C SER A 264 0.33 3.42 -10.91
N THR A 265 -0.35 3.45 -12.07
CA THR A 265 -0.04 2.57 -13.21
C THR A 265 0.94 3.21 -14.20
N TYR A 266 0.75 4.50 -14.53
CA TYR A 266 1.49 5.18 -15.59
C TYR A 266 2.61 6.08 -15.05
N VAL A 267 3.34 5.61 -14.03
CA VAL A 267 4.45 6.35 -13.40
C VAL A 267 5.46 6.96 -14.40
N PRO A 268 5.88 6.26 -15.48
CA PRO A 268 6.79 6.85 -16.47
C PRO A 268 6.26 8.12 -17.13
N VAL A 269 4.94 8.24 -17.33
CA VAL A 269 4.31 9.43 -17.95
C VAL A 269 4.58 10.66 -17.09
N PHE A 270 4.38 10.55 -15.78
CA PHE A 270 4.57 11.66 -14.83
C PHE A 270 6.03 11.94 -14.49
N ARG A 271 6.93 10.96 -14.65
CA ARG A 271 8.38 11.13 -14.40
C ARG A 271 9.15 11.60 -15.64
N ALA A 272 8.66 11.34 -16.84
CA ALA A 272 9.35 11.68 -18.09
C ALA A 272 8.76 12.91 -18.80
N LEU A 273 7.47 13.23 -18.61
CA LEU A 273 6.81 14.32 -19.34
C LEU A 273 6.50 15.50 -18.40
N LEU A 274 7.06 16.68 -18.70
CA LEU A 274 6.98 17.86 -17.84
C LEU A 274 5.54 18.35 -17.65
N SER A 275 4.73 18.40 -18.71
CA SER A 275 3.34 18.87 -18.62
C SER A 275 2.49 18.00 -17.69
N TYR A 276 2.70 16.68 -17.70
CA TYR A 276 2.01 15.76 -16.77
C TYR A 276 2.49 15.96 -15.33
N GLN A 277 3.79 16.16 -15.12
CA GLN A 277 4.33 16.49 -13.79
C GLN A 277 3.75 17.83 -13.28
N GLN A 278 3.57 18.83 -14.15
CA GLN A 278 2.98 20.11 -13.77
C GLN A 278 1.52 19.98 -13.35
N VAL A 279 0.71 19.17 -14.05
CA VAL A 279 -0.67 18.86 -13.61
C VAL A 279 -0.68 18.15 -12.27
N LEU A 280 0.21 17.16 -12.10
CA LEU A 280 0.37 16.46 -10.81
C LEU A 280 0.74 17.45 -9.69
N ARG A 281 1.72 18.32 -9.92
CA ARG A 281 2.24 19.28 -8.95
C ARG A 281 1.24 20.39 -8.58
N HIS A 282 0.69 21.05 -9.58
CA HIS A 282 -0.08 22.29 -9.37
C HIS A 282 -1.57 22.05 -9.22
N GLN A 283 -2.13 20.98 -9.80
CA GLN A 283 -3.56 20.70 -9.73
C GLN A 283 -3.84 19.55 -8.76
N ILE A 284 -3.27 18.36 -8.99
CA ILE A 284 -3.57 17.16 -8.19
C ILE A 284 -3.05 17.33 -6.75
N CYS A 285 -1.80 17.73 -6.54
CA CYS A 285 -1.30 17.95 -5.17
C CYS A 285 -2.05 19.08 -4.46
N SER A 286 -2.45 20.14 -5.16
CA SER A 286 -3.27 21.22 -4.59
C SER A 286 -4.64 20.72 -4.13
N LEU A 287 -5.31 19.90 -4.94
CA LEU A 287 -6.55 19.22 -4.59
C LEU A 287 -6.39 18.35 -3.34
N LEU A 288 -5.33 17.52 -3.31
CA LEU A 288 -5.06 16.62 -2.18
C LEU A 288 -4.72 17.39 -0.90
N MET A 289 -3.91 18.44 -0.99
CA MET A 289 -3.56 19.29 0.16
C MET A 289 -4.81 19.96 0.73
N THR A 290 -5.68 20.49 -0.12
CA THR A 290 -6.94 21.11 0.31
C THR A 290 -7.85 20.07 0.96
N SER A 291 -7.99 18.89 0.35
CA SER A 291 -8.83 17.79 0.85
C SER A 291 -8.33 17.18 2.17
N LEU A 292 -7.01 17.21 2.42
CA LEU A 292 -6.42 16.80 3.69
C LEU A 292 -6.54 17.87 4.79
N ARG A 293 -6.59 19.16 4.43
CA ARG A 293 -6.70 20.25 5.41
C ARG A 293 -8.11 20.41 5.95
N THR A 294 -9.14 20.16 5.15
CA THR A 294 -10.55 20.35 5.50
C THR A 294 -11.08 19.29 6.49
N ASN A 295 -10.25 18.79 7.42
CA ASN A 295 -10.60 17.80 8.45
C ASN A 295 -11.74 18.22 9.41
N VAL A 296 -12.31 19.41 9.23
CA VAL A 296 -13.27 20.04 10.14
C VAL A 296 -14.69 20.15 9.55
N GLU A 297 -14.87 19.97 8.25
CA GLU A 297 -16.19 20.11 7.61
C GLU A 297 -16.84 18.73 7.42
N LEU A 298 -17.69 18.35 8.39
CA LEU A 298 -18.50 17.13 8.40
C LEU A 298 -19.76 17.22 7.50
N GLU A 299 -19.89 18.26 6.67
CA GLU A 299 -21.04 18.44 5.78
C GLU A 299 -20.63 18.27 4.30
N GLY A 300 -21.26 17.30 3.62
CA GLY A 300 -21.11 17.03 2.18
C GLY A 300 -20.21 15.83 1.81
N GLU A 301 -20.04 15.58 0.50
CA GLU A 301 -19.27 14.44 -0.04
C GLU A 301 -17.81 14.37 0.45
N ALA A 302 -17.22 15.49 0.86
CA ALA A 302 -15.84 15.56 1.36
C ALA A 302 -15.66 14.98 2.78
N GLY A 303 -16.75 14.84 3.53
CA GLY A 303 -16.78 14.18 4.84
C GLY A 303 -16.92 12.66 4.76
N GLU A 304 -17.22 12.11 3.58
CA GLU A 304 -17.46 10.68 3.44
C GLU A 304 -16.19 9.85 3.68
N PRO A 305 -16.26 8.76 4.48
CA PRO A 305 -15.12 7.88 4.71
C PRO A 305 -14.52 7.31 3.41
N ALA A 306 -15.34 7.06 2.38
CA ALA A 306 -14.88 6.56 1.08
C ALA A 306 -13.99 7.58 0.36
N PHE A 307 -14.41 8.84 0.30
CA PHE A 307 -13.64 9.93 -0.28
C PHE A 307 -12.31 10.13 0.46
N ARG A 308 -12.34 10.19 1.79
CA ARG A 308 -11.14 10.38 2.62
C ARG A 308 -10.13 9.24 2.47
N ARG A 309 -10.60 7.99 2.37
CA ARG A 309 -9.75 6.84 2.09
C ARG A 309 -9.03 6.98 0.75
N LEU A 310 -9.73 7.40 -0.30
CA LEU A 310 -9.13 7.61 -1.63
C LEU A 310 -8.10 8.75 -1.61
N VAL A 311 -8.40 9.87 -0.94
CA VAL A 311 -7.44 10.98 -0.78
C VAL A 311 -6.17 10.52 -0.07
N LEU A 312 -6.30 9.80 1.05
CA LEU A 312 -5.14 9.27 1.78
C LEU A 312 -4.33 8.26 0.94
N ARG A 313 -5.00 7.38 0.20
CA ARG A 313 -4.34 6.45 -0.73
C ARG A 313 -3.60 7.19 -1.83
N LEU A 314 -4.21 8.19 -2.45
CA LEU A 314 -3.57 9.03 -3.47
C LEU A 314 -2.33 9.75 -2.91
N VAL A 315 -2.43 10.34 -1.72
CA VAL A 315 -1.31 10.97 -1.02
C VAL A 315 -0.18 9.96 -0.79
N ALA A 316 -0.51 8.75 -0.34
CA ALA A 316 0.48 7.69 -0.17
C ALA A 316 1.16 7.29 -1.49
N HIS A 317 0.41 7.20 -2.60
CA HIS A 317 0.97 6.99 -3.93
C HIS A 317 1.89 8.14 -4.34
N VAL A 318 1.49 9.39 -4.09
CA VAL A 318 2.29 10.55 -4.46
C VAL A 318 3.65 10.56 -3.75
N ILE A 319 3.64 10.40 -2.42
CA ILE A 319 4.86 10.33 -1.60
C ILE A 319 5.77 9.22 -2.10
N ARG A 320 5.21 8.03 -2.33
CA ARG A 320 5.97 6.84 -2.66
C ARG A 320 6.54 6.86 -4.08
N LEU A 321 5.78 7.33 -5.04
CA LEU A 321 6.12 7.25 -6.47
C LEU A 321 6.76 8.52 -7.00
N TYR A 322 6.58 9.67 -6.34
CA TYR A 322 6.99 10.96 -6.89
C TYR A 322 7.77 11.85 -5.90
N SER A 323 8.14 11.37 -4.69
CA SER A 323 8.89 12.17 -3.70
C SER A 323 10.19 12.76 -4.22
N SER A 324 10.95 12.03 -5.05
CA SER A 324 12.18 12.53 -5.67
C SER A 324 11.95 13.72 -6.62
N SER A 325 10.77 13.79 -7.25
CA SER A 325 10.41 14.83 -8.23
C SER A 325 9.55 15.94 -7.63
N LEU A 326 8.86 15.67 -6.52
CA LEU A 326 7.91 16.54 -5.83
C LEU A 326 8.27 16.67 -4.34
N VAL A 327 9.52 17.10 -4.08
CA VAL A 327 10.10 17.20 -2.73
C VAL A 327 9.20 18.05 -1.83
N THR A 328 8.88 19.28 -2.24
CA THR A 328 8.11 20.24 -1.46
C THR A 328 6.69 19.77 -1.13
N GLU A 329 5.99 19.20 -2.11
CA GLU A 329 4.61 18.73 -1.94
C GLU A 329 4.59 17.48 -1.05
N SER A 330 5.53 16.57 -1.26
CA SER A 330 5.66 15.35 -0.46
C SER A 330 6.03 15.65 0.98
N GLU A 331 6.93 16.61 1.23
CA GLU A 331 7.28 17.10 2.56
C GLU A 331 6.04 17.66 3.29
N VAL A 332 5.23 18.46 2.59
CA VAL A 332 3.97 18.99 3.16
C VAL A 332 3.01 17.85 3.49
N PHE A 333 2.82 16.88 2.60
CA PHE A 333 1.96 15.73 2.85
C PHE A 333 2.43 14.89 4.04
N LEU A 334 3.72 14.59 4.11
CA LEU A 334 4.31 13.81 5.20
C LEU A 334 4.13 14.52 6.55
N ASN A 335 4.36 15.83 6.59
CA ASN A 335 4.10 16.64 7.78
C ASN A 335 2.61 16.68 8.16
N MET A 336 1.69 16.72 7.18
CA MET A 336 0.24 16.62 7.44
C MET A 336 -0.14 15.26 8.03
N LEU A 337 0.39 14.15 7.49
CA LEU A 337 0.15 12.79 8.01
C LEU A 337 0.69 12.64 9.43
N VAL A 338 1.92 13.09 9.69
CA VAL A 338 2.51 13.10 11.04
C VAL A 338 1.70 13.95 12.01
N LYS A 339 1.15 15.08 11.56
CA LYS A 339 0.29 15.92 12.41
C LYS A 339 -1.00 15.20 12.79
N VAL A 340 -1.61 14.44 11.87
CA VAL A 340 -2.85 13.69 12.12
C VAL A 340 -2.71 12.69 13.26
N THR A 341 -1.53 12.08 13.46
CA THR A 341 -1.31 11.15 14.59
C THR A 341 -1.33 11.82 15.97
N ARG A 342 -1.37 13.16 16.02
CA ARG A 342 -1.42 13.97 17.24
C ARG A 342 -2.75 14.69 17.44
N LEU A 343 -3.65 14.62 16.46
CA LEU A 343 -4.94 15.29 16.52
C LEU A 343 -6.01 14.34 17.06
N ASP A 344 -6.97 14.88 17.80
CA ASP A 344 -8.16 14.15 18.25
C ASP A 344 -9.17 14.00 17.09
N LEU A 345 -8.76 13.21 16.09
CA LEU A 345 -9.57 12.85 14.91
C LEU A 345 -10.23 11.49 15.11
N PRO A 346 -11.30 11.16 14.36
CA PRO A 346 -11.93 9.85 14.44
C PRO A 346 -10.92 8.70 14.28
N LEU A 347 -11.03 7.66 15.12
CA LEU A 347 -10.09 6.55 15.19
C LEU A 347 -9.83 5.87 13.84
N TRP A 348 -10.87 5.68 13.02
CA TRP A 348 -10.72 5.10 11.68
C TRP A 348 -9.76 5.91 10.79
N HIS A 349 -9.71 7.23 10.96
CA HIS A 349 -8.83 8.10 10.20
C HIS A 349 -7.39 8.01 10.71
N GLN A 350 -7.22 8.00 12.03
CA GLN A 350 -5.90 7.79 12.65
C GLN A 350 -5.30 6.44 12.26
N ILE A 351 -6.10 5.37 12.29
CA ILE A 351 -5.70 4.02 11.88
C ILE A 351 -5.20 4.02 10.44
N LEU A 352 -5.96 4.58 9.49
CA LEU A 352 -5.55 4.65 8.09
C LEU A 352 -4.24 5.42 7.89
N VAL A 353 -4.05 6.53 8.62
CA VAL A 353 -2.79 7.28 8.56
C VAL A 353 -1.63 6.47 9.14
N LEU A 354 -1.84 5.78 10.26
CA LEU A 354 -0.84 4.90 10.85
C LEU A 354 -0.50 3.71 9.94
N GLU A 355 -1.47 3.14 9.23
CA GLU A 355 -1.23 2.11 8.20
C GLU A 355 -0.31 2.62 7.09
N ILE A 356 -0.53 3.85 6.62
CA ILE A 356 0.29 4.48 5.58
C ILE A 356 1.72 4.73 6.11
N LEU A 357 1.85 5.33 7.29
CA LEU A 357 3.16 5.61 7.91
C LEU A 357 3.94 4.30 8.17
N ARG A 358 3.27 3.29 8.73
CA ARG A 358 3.82 1.95 8.91
C ARG A 358 4.21 1.31 7.58
N GLY A 359 3.42 1.49 6.53
CA GLY A 359 3.75 1.05 5.17
C GLY A 359 5.06 1.63 4.66
N PHE A 360 5.29 2.94 4.85
CA PHE A 360 6.55 3.59 4.49
C PHE A 360 7.76 3.06 5.27
N CYS A 361 7.57 2.71 6.55
CA CYS A 361 8.64 2.22 7.41
C CYS A 361 9.04 0.76 7.14
N VAL A 362 8.07 -0.11 6.85
CA VAL A 362 8.30 -1.55 6.64
C VAL A 362 8.95 -1.85 5.28
N GLU A 363 8.83 -0.93 4.34
CA GLU A 363 9.35 -1.11 3.00
C GLU A 363 10.71 -0.45 2.80
N ALA A 364 11.76 -1.28 2.69
CA ALA A 364 13.14 -0.82 2.68
C ALA A 364 13.44 0.22 1.59
N ARG A 365 12.95 0.01 0.37
CA ARG A 365 13.17 0.93 -0.76
C ARG A 365 12.48 2.27 -0.58
N THR A 366 11.24 2.26 -0.08
CA THR A 366 10.47 3.49 0.17
C THR A 366 11.13 4.30 1.27
N LEU A 367 11.46 3.68 2.41
CA LEU A 367 12.14 4.36 3.51
C LEU A 367 13.52 4.90 3.09
N ARG A 368 14.31 4.10 2.34
CA ARG A 368 15.60 4.51 1.76
C ARG A 368 15.43 5.78 0.91
N SER A 369 14.47 5.77 -0.02
CA SER A 369 14.20 6.89 -0.92
C SER A 369 13.77 8.15 -0.16
N LEU A 370 12.90 8.01 0.84
CA LEU A 370 12.46 9.14 1.66
C LEU A 370 13.64 9.73 2.45
N PHE A 371 14.43 8.89 3.12
CA PHE A 371 15.59 9.37 3.88
C PHE A 371 16.61 10.07 2.98
N GLN A 372 16.87 9.51 1.79
CA GLN A 372 17.78 10.13 0.81
C GLN A 372 17.27 11.47 0.26
N THR A 373 15.97 11.59 0.05
CA THR A 373 15.35 12.80 -0.52
C THR A 373 15.24 13.93 0.51
N PHE A 374 14.95 13.58 1.77
CA PHE A 374 14.65 14.54 2.82
C PHE A 374 15.79 14.64 3.84
N ASP A 375 15.95 13.64 4.70
CA ASP A 375 16.78 13.69 5.92
C ASP A 375 18.30 13.83 5.67
N ILE A 376 18.82 13.45 4.50
CA ILE A 376 20.25 13.69 4.16
C ILE A 376 20.52 15.17 3.88
N ASN A 377 19.55 15.88 3.31
CA ASN A 377 19.74 17.26 2.91
C ASN A 377 19.43 18.18 4.09
N PRO A 378 20.41 18.91 4.65
CA PRO A 378 20.21 19.75 5.82
C PRO A 378 19.23 20.92 5.59
N THR A 379 18.86 21.23 4.35
CA THR A 379 17.84 22.25 4.04
C THR A 379 16.41 21.77 4.23
N ASN A 380 16.19 20.46 4.19
CA ASN A 380 14.87 19.85 4.24
C ASN A 380 14.51 19.48 5.68
N THR A 381 13.23 19.29 5.97
CA THR A 381 12.84 18.71 7.26
C THR A 381 13.22 17.24 7.34
N ASN A 382 13.62 16.78 8.54
CA ASN A 382 13.90 15.36 8.79
C ASN A 382 12.59 14.58 8.87
N VAL A 383 12.06 14.21 7.71
CA VAL A 383 10.76 13.58 7.56
C VAL A 383 10.74 12.19 8.19
N VAL A 384 11.76 11.36 7.92
CA VAL A 384 11.80 9.99 8.46
C VAL A 384 11.96 10.03 9.98
N GLU A 385 12.83 10.90 10.49
CA GLU A 385 12.95 11.14 11.93
C GLU A 385 11.61 11.55 12.56
N ASN A 386 10.87 12.45 11.90
CA ASN A 386 9.57 12.91 12.38
C ASN A 386 8.51 11.79 12.36
N ILE A 387 8.53 10.89 11.37
CA ILE A 387 7.67 9.70 11.35
C ILE A 387 8.01 8.80 12.54
N VAL A 388 9.29 8.50 12.77
CA VAL A 388 9.73 7.65 13.88
C VAL A 388 9.30 8.24 15.23
N LYS A 389 9.47 9.55 15.42
CA LYS A 389 8.99 10.26 16.61
C LYS A 389 7.47 10.22 16.74
N ALA A 390 6.72 10.35 15.65
CA ALA A 390 5.27 10.29 15.67
C ALA A 390 4.76 8.90 16.08
N LEU A 391 5.34 7.84 15.52
CA LEU A 391 5.03 6.46 15.89
C LEU A 391 5.38 6.19 17.36
N ALA A 392 6.55 6.64 17.82
CA ALA A 392 6.96 6.52 19.22
C ALA A 392 6.01 7.23 20.19
N LEU A 393 5.50 8.41 19.82
CA LEU A 393 4.50 9.12 20.62
C LEU A 393 3.19 8.34 20.72
N VAL A 394 2.76 7.68 19.64
CA VAL A 394 1.58 6.79 19.66
C VAL A 394 1.84 5.57 20.55
N VAL A 395 3.04 5.01 20.56
CA VAL A 395 3.40 3.93 21.49
C VAL A 395 3.38 4.43 22.95
N ALA A 396 3.83 5.66 23.20
CA ALA A 396 3.89 6.23 24.54
C ALA A 396 2.51 6.53 25.15
N THR A 397 1.43 6.57 24.36
CA THR A 397 0.05 6.76 24.89
C THR A 397 -0.35 5.65 25.87
N ILE A 398 0.28 4.48 25.78
CA ILE A 398 0.09 3.37 26.73
C ILE A 398 0.41 3.77 28.18
N GLN A 399 1.23 4.81 28.40
CA GLN A 399 1.56 5.31 29.73
C GLN A 399 0.49 6.24 30.30
N ALA A 400 -0.31 6.87 29.43
CA ALA A 400 -1.27 7.90 29.82
C ALA A 400 -2.70 7.37 30.00
N SER A 401 -2.98 6.14 29.56
CA SER A 401 -4.31 5.54 29.61
C SER A 401 -4.59 4.84 30.96
N ASP A 402 -5.75 5.12 31.56
CA ASP A 402 -6.25 4.44 32.76
C ASP A 402 -6.47 2.93 32.53
N SER A 403 -6.68 2.51 31.27
CA SER A 403 -6.83 1.11 30.83
C SER A 403 -5.55 0.51 30.23
N SER A 404 -4.37 1.01 30.64
CA SER A 404 -3.08 0.63 30.04
C SER A 404 -2.80 -0.88 30.04
N GLU A 405 -3.21 -1.62 31.07
CA GLU A 405 -2.99 -3.08 31.14
C GLU A 405 -3.88 -3.87 30.18
N GLU A 406 -5.16 -3.49 30.07
CA GLU A 406 -6.12 -4.10 29.14
C GLU A 406 -5.71 -3.82 27.69
N THR A 407 -5.30 -2.58 27.41
CA THR A 407 -4.81 -2.18 26.09
C THR A 407 -3.55 -2.96 25.72
N LEU A 408 -2.60 -3.11 26.65
CA LEU A 408 -1.39 -3.89 26.39
C LEU A 408 -1.68 -5.38 26.18
N ALA A 409 -2.63 -5.95 26.92
CA ALA A 409 -3.08 -7.33 26.72
C ALA A 409 -3.74 -7.50 25.35
N ALA A 410 -4.53 -6.54 24.89
CA ALA A 410 -5.11 -6.54 23.55
C ALA A 410 -4.04 -6.45 22.45
N VAL A 411 -3.02 -5.58 22.61
CA VAL A 411 -1.86 -5.51 21.71
C VAL A 411 -1.17 -6.88 21.64
N ALA A 412 -0.88 -7.49 22.79
CA ALA A 412 -0.29 -8.83 22.83
C ALA A 412 -1.16 -9.89 22.12
N GLY A 413 -2.49 -9.79 22.26
CA GLY A 413 -3.46 -10.61 21.53
C GLY A 413 -3.36 -10.44 20.02
N MET A 414 -3.24 -9.20 19.52
CA MET A 414 -3.07 -8.91 18.08
C MET A 414 -1.78 -9.51 17.53
N PHE A 415 -0.64 -9.36 18.23
CA PHE A 415 0.62 -9.99 17.86
C PHE A 415 0.54 -11.53 17.87
N SER A 416 -0.18 -12.12 18.82
CA SER A 416 -0.41 -13.57 18.89
C SER A 416 -1.23 -14.10 17.72
N SER A 417 -2.34 -13.42 17.37
CA SER A 417 -3.14 -13.76 16.18
C SER A 417 -2.31 -13.66 14.90
N LYS A 418 -1.52 -12.59 14.77
CA LYS A 418 -0.62 -12.40 13.63
C LYS A 418 0.44 -13.51 13.52
N ALA A 419 1.05 -13.91 14.63
CA ALA A 419 2.02 -15.01 14.65
C ALA A 419 1.42 -16.36 14.19
N LYS A 420 0.11 -16.55 14.39
CA LYS A 420 -0.65 -17.71 13.91
C LYS A 420 -1.15 -17.57 12.47
N GLY A 421 -0.94 -16.42 11.83
CA GLY A 421 -1.49 -16.11 10.51
C GLY A 421 -3.01 -15.90 10.51
N ILE A 422 -3.60 -15.59 11.66
CA ILE A 422 -5.04 -15.35 11.83
C ILE A 422 -5.28 -13.84 11.82
N GLU A 423 -6.26 -13.38 11.05
CA GLU A 423 -6.70 -11.99 11.10
C GLU A 423 -7.39 -11.72 12.43
N TRP A 424 -6.92 -10.69 13.14
CA TRP A 424 -7.56 -10.28 14.38
C TRP A 424 -8.88 -9.59 14.03
N SER A 425 -9.99 -10.12 14.54
CA SER A 425 -11.30 -9.50 14.46
C SER A 425 -11.88 -9.34 15.85
N MET A 426 -12.53 -8.21 16.08
CA MET A 426 -13.33 -7.99 17.27
C MET A 426 -14.72 -8.62 17.11
N ASP A 427 -15.24 -9.23 18.16
CA ASP A 427 -16.61 -9.77 18.16
C ASP A 427 -17.64 -8.65 18.02
N THR A 428 -18.69 -8.89 17.23
CA THR A 428 -19.73 -7.90 16.88
C THR A 428 -20.52 -7.41 18.11
N ASP A 429 -20.53 -8.18 19.20
CA ASP A 429 -21.28 -7.90 20.44
C ASP A 429 -20.41 -7.20 21.52
N ALA A 430 -19.26 -6.64 21.14
CA ALA A 430 -18.35 -5.95 22.07
C ALA A 430 -18.97 -4.66 22.65
N SER A 431 -18.73 -4.40 23.94
CA SER A 431 -19.14 -3.15 24.59
C SER A 431 -18.37 -1.95 24.03
N ASN A 432 -18.95 -0.74 24.12
CA ASN A 432 -18.27 0.48 23.66
C ASN A 432 -16.89 0.70 24.32
N ALA A 433 -16.73 0.27 25.57
CA ALA A 433 -15.44 0.31 26.27
C ALA A 433 -14.42 -0.67 25.65
N ALA A 434 -14.85 -1.89 25.32
CA ALA A 434 -14.01 -2.88 24.64
C ALA A 434 -13.62 -2.42 23.22
N VAL A 435 -14.52 -1.74 22.51
CA VAL A 435 -14.26 -1.13 21.19
C VAL A 435 -13.17 -0.06 21.28
N LEU A 436 -13.20 0.78 22.32
CA LEU A 436 -12.18 1.82 22.54
C LEU A 436 -10.81 1.20 22.82
N VAL A 437 -10.74 0.25 23.77
CA VAL A 437 -9.50 -0.47 24.12
C VAL A 437 -8.93 -1.21 22.90
N ALA A 438 -9.77 -1.89 22.12
CA ALA A 438 -9.36 -2.56 20.90
C ALA A 438 -8.80 -1.58 19.85
N SER A 439 -9.42 -0.40 19.72
CA SER A 439 -8.98 0.61 18.76
C SER A 439 -7.65 1.24 19.16
N GLU A 440 -7.47 1.57 20.44
CA GLU A 440 -6.20 2.05 20.99
C GLU A 440 -5.10 0.98 20.87
N ALA A 441 -5.42 -0.28 21.14
CA ALA A 441 -4.48 -1.38 20.92
C ALA A 441 -4.09 -1.52 19.45
N HIS A 442 -5.03 -1.27 18.53
CA HIS A 442 -4.75 -1.32 17.09
C HIS A 442 -3.79 -0.19 16.65
N THR A 443 -3.99 1.04 17.13
CA THR A 443 -3.09 2.15 16.81
C THR A 443 -1.68 1.93 17.37
N ILE A 444 -1.56 1.44 18.60
CA ILE A 444 -0.27 1.06 19.20
C ILE A 444 0.39 -0.07 18.43
N THR A 445 -0.38 -1.09 18.01
CA THR A 445 0.13 -2.21 17.21
C THR A 445 0.71 -1.71 15.89
N LEU A 446 -0.01 -0.87 15.15
CA LEU A 446 0.48 -0.27 13.90
C LEU A 446 1.73 0.59 14.12
N ALA A 447 1.77 1.36 15.19
CA ALA A 447 2.92 2.19 15.53
C ALA A 447 4.17 1.35 15.85
N LEU A 448 4.02 0.27 16.62
CA LEU A 448 5.11 -0.67 16.92
C LEU A 448 5.59 -1.40 15.67
N GLU A 449 4.67 -1.84 14.81
CA GLU A 449 5.04 -2.43 13.52
C GLU A 449 5.80 -1.45 12.63
N GLY A 450 5.45 -0.16 12.66
CA GLY A 450 6.19 0.88 11.94
C GLY A 450 7.61 1.04 12.48
N LEU A 451 7.78 1.13 13.81
CA LEU A 451 9.11 1.24 14.44
C LEU A 451 9.98 -0.01 14.16
N LEU A 452 9.41 -1.20 14.29
CA LEU A 452 10.09 -2.45 13.92
C LEU A 452 10.39 -2.50 12.42
N GLY A 453 9.51 -1.95 11.57
CA GLY A 453 9.74 -1.78 10.15
C GLY A 453 11.00 -0.97 9.85
N VAL A 454 11.21 0.16 10.54
CA VAL A 454 12.43 0.96 10.42
C VAL A 454 13.66 0.15 10.83
N VAL A 455 13.59 -0.58 11.96
CA VAL A 455 14.67 -1.44 12.43
C VAL A 455 15.05 -2.50 11.40
N PHE A 456 14.07 -3.25 10.90
CA PHE A 456 14.32 -4.32 9.92
C PHE A 456 14.75 -3.77 8.57
N THR A 457 14.27 -2.60 8.16
CA THR A 457 14.75 -1.89 6.98
C THR A 457 16.23 -1.53 7.12
N ILE A 458 16.64 -0.91 8.23
CA ILE A 458 18.05 -0.55 8.46
C ILE A 458 18.92 -1.80 8.45
N ALA A 459 18.47 -2.89 9.08
CA ALA A 459 19.18 -4.17 9.04
C ALA A 459 19.32 -4.72 7.62
N THR A 460 18.23 -4.68 6.83
CA THR A 460 18.21 -5.14 5.42
C THR A 460 19.17 -4.31 4.56
N LEU A 461 19.14 -2.97 4.68
CA LEU A 461 20.04 -2.09 3.94
C LEU A 461 21.51 -2.26 4.36
N THR A 462 21.74 -2.60 5.63
CA THR A 462 23.09 -2.91 6.14
C THR A 462 23.61 -4.22 5.56
N ASP A 463 22.76 -5.26 5.47
CA ASP A 463 23.10 -6.51 4.82
C ASP A 463 23.31 -6.31 3.31
N GLU A 464 22.51 -5.48 2.62
CA GLU A 464 22.74 -5.09 1.21
C GLU A 464 24.09 -4.38 1.01
N ALA A 465 24.49 -3.50 1.94
CA ALA A 465 25.77 -2.81 1.89
C ALA A 465 26.96 -3.76 2.16
N LEU A 466 26.77 -4.77 3.02
CA LEU A 466 27.73 -5.87 3.22
C LEU A 466 27.89 -6.70 1.94
N ASP A 467 26.79 -7.09 1.30
CA ASP A 467 26.79 -7.88 0.08
C ASP A 467 27.42 -7.12 -1.11
N ALA A 468 27.27 -5.80 -1.13
CA ALA A 468 27.93 -4.91 -2.09
C ALA A 468 29.44 -4.72 -1.84
N GLY A 469 29.97 -5.22 -0.71
CA GLY A 469 31.36 -5.05 -0.31
C GLY A 469 31.70 -3.63 0.19
N GLU A 470 30.69 -2.81 0.52
CA GLU A 470 30.88 -1.48 1.12
C GLU A 470 31.24 -1.55 2.61
N LEU A 471 30.97 -2.69 3.24
CA LEU A 471 31.17 -2.98 4.66
C LEU A 471 31.93 -4.30 4.82
N GLU A 472 32.72 -4.41 5.89
CA GLU A 472 33.40 -5.65 6.23
C GLU A 472 32.55 -6.54 7.14
N SER A 473 32.63 -7.85 6.93
CA SER A 473 31.99 -8.81 7.82
C SER A 473 32.56 -8.69 9.24
N PRO A 474 31.71 -8.74 10.29
CA PRO A 474 32.16 -8.76 11.69
C PRO A 474 33.17 -9.85 12.06
N ARG A 475 33.33 -10.87 11.21
CA ARG A 475 34.24 -12.00 11.42
C ARG A 475 35.65 -11.76 10.87
N CYS A 476 35.89 -10.66 10.15
CA CYS A 476 37.22 -10.35 9.60
C CYS A 476 38.14 -9.77 10.70
N GLU A 477 39.40 -10.22 10.76
CA GLU A 477 40.40 -9.79 11.75
C GLU A 477 41.20 -8.54 11.35
N VAL A 478 40.96 -7.99 10.15
CA VAL A 478 41.74 -6.87 9.61
C VAL A 478 41.14 -5.53 10.05
N ASP A 479 41.89 -4.79 10.86
CA ASP A 479 41.46 -3.54 11.51
C ASP A 479 41.62 -2.31 10.58
N ARG A 480 41.15 -2.39 9.33
CA ARG A 480 41.22 -1.28 8.35
C ARG A 480 39.82 -0.84 7.96
N LEU A 481 39.28 0.18 8.63
CA LEU A 481 37.90 0.62 8.42
C LEU A 481 37.82 1.96 7.69
N VAL A 482 37.23 1.96 6.50
CA VAL A 482 36.58 3.15 5.93
C VAL A 482 35.23 2.69 5.40
N CYS A 483 34.13 3.12 6.03
CA CYS A 483 32.79 3.05 5.40
C CYS A 483 32.82 3.96 4.16
N SER A 484 33.24 3.42 3.02
CA SER A 484 33.44 4.21 1.79
C SER A 484 32.23 4.22 0.88
N GLY A 485 31.27 3.32 1.10
CA GLY A 485 30.10 3.17 0.26
C GLY A 485 28.93 4.09 0.62
N GLN A 486 28.16 4.49 -0.39
CA GLN A 486 27.01 5.38 -0.22
C GLN A 486 25.89 4.73 0.59
N SER A 487 25.70 3.41 0.45
CA SER A 487 24.66 2.66 1.18
C SER A 487 25.05 2.50 2.65
N ALA A 488 26.33 2.26 2.93
CA ALA A 488 26.88 2.23 4.28
C ALA A 488 26.70 3.57 5.02
N LEU A 489 27.09 4.69 4.37
CA LEU A 489 26.94 6.04 4.94
C LEU A 489 25.47 6.39 5.21
N LEU A 490 24.58 5.99 4.29
CA LEU A 490 23.14 6.14 4.47
C LEU A 490 22.64 5.41 5.73
N CYS A 491 23.03 4.14 5.91
CA CYS A 491 22.63 3.35 7.08
C CYS A 491 23.13 3.98 8.39
N VAL A 492 24.38 4.48 8.42
CA VAL A 492 24.93 5.20 9.58
C VAL A 492 24.10 6.44 9.90
N ALA A 493 23.74 7.24 8.90
CA ALA A 493 22.90 8.43 9.09
C ALA A 493 21.49 8.06 9.62
N MET A 494 20.87 7.01 9.08
CA MET A 494 19.58 6.51 9.55
C MET A 494 19.64 6.04 11.02
N VAL A 495 20.69 5.29 11.39
CA VAL A 495 20.91 4.86 12.78
C VAL A 495 21.05 6.07 13.69
N ASN A 496 21.93 7.02 13.35
CA ASN A 496 22.19 8.21 14.17
C ASN A 496 20.95 9.07 14.41
N SER A 497 20.05 9.16 13.42
CA SER A 497 18.82 9.94 13.52
C SER A 497 17.74 9.25 14.36
N THR A 498 17.69 7.91 14.40
CA THR A 498 16.52 7.17 14.91
C THR A 498 16.75 6.36 16.18
N TRP A 499 18.00 6.04 16.53
CA TRP A 499 18.30 5.02 17.55
C TRP A 499 17.73 5.31 18.95
N LEU A 500 17.79 6.56 19.43
CA LEU A 500 17.27 6.94 20.76
C LEU A 500 15.77 6.69 20.85
N THR A 501 15.02 7.19 19.87
CA THR A 501 13.56 7.07 19.84
C THR A 501 13.10 5.62 19.70
N ILE A 502 13.83 4.82 18.91
CA ILE A 502 13.58 3.38 18.81
C ILE A 502 13.86 2.69 20.15
N LEU A 503 15.02 2.96 20.77
CA LEU A 503 15.40 2.35 22.05
C LEU A 503 14.38 2.65 23.15
N ASP A 504 13.96 3.91 23.29
CA ASP A 504 12.98 4.33 24.29
C ASP A 504 11.64 3.62 24.09
N SER A 505 11.16 3.55 22.84
CA SER A 505 9.87 2.92 22.52
C SER A 505 9.89 1.40 22.72
N LEU A 506 10.93 0.72 22.24
CA LEU A 506 11.05 -0.72 22.36
C LEU A 506 11.33 -1.14 23.81
N SER A 507 12.14 -0.39 24.55
CA SER A 507 12.39 -0.65 25.98
C SER A 507 11.14 -0.44 26.82
N LEU A 508 10.32 0.59 26.52
CA LEU A 508 9.03 0.83 27.19
C LEU A 508 8.09 -0.36 27.04
N ILE A 509 7.86 -0.82 25.81
CA ILE A 509 6.99 -1.97 25.55
C ILE A 509 7.58 -3.23 26.17
N LEU A 510 8.88 -3.47 26.00
CA LEU A 510 9.51 -4.65 26.57
C LEU A 510 9.38 -4.62 28.09
N MET A 511 9.53 -3.48 28.77
CA MET A 511 9.39 -3.36 30.22
C MET A 511 7.99 -3.74 30.71
N ARG A 512 6.94 -3.26 30.03
CA ARG A 512 5.54 -3.44 30.46
C ARG A 512 4.91 -4.76 30.03
N SER A 513 5.36 -5.34 28.92
CA SER A 513 4.72 -6.50 28.30
C SER A 513 4.96 -7.81 29.05
N GLN A 514 3.91 -8.64 29.08
CA GLN A 514 3.96 -10.04 29.53
C GLN A 514 3.60 -11.03 28.40
N GLY A 515 3.09 -10.54 27.26
CA GLY A 515 2.71 -11.39 26.13
C GLY A 515 3.93 -11.94 25.40
N GLU A 516 4.00 -13.26 25.24
CA GLU A 516 5.13 -13.94 24.60
C GLU A 516 5.37 -13.47 23.15
N ALA A 517 4.31 -13.37 22.34
CA ALA A 517 4.42 -13.01 20.93
C ALA A 517 5.00 -11.59 20.72
N ILE A 518 4.51 -10.60 21.47
CA ILE A 518 5.02 -9.23 21.39
C ILE A 518 6.47 -9.15 21.92
N ILE A 519 6.80 -9.84 23.03
CA ILE A 519 8.16 -9.87 23.57
C ILE A 519 9.13 -10.44 22.52
N LEU A 520 8.77 -11.55 21.86
CA LEU A 520 9.57 -12.15 20.81
C LEU A 520 9.80 -11.19 19.63
N GLU A 521 8.78 -10.49 19.17
CA GLU A 521 8.92 -9.53 18.07
C GLU A 521 9.81 -8.33 18.44
N ILE A 522 9.64 -7.79 19.65
CA ILE A 522 10.50 -6.70 20.13
C ILE A 522 11.96 -7.16 20.28
N LEU A 523 12.18 -8.37 20.80
CA LEU A 523 13.53 -8.93 20.93
C LEU A 523 14.19 -9.24 19.58
N LYS A 524 13.42 -9.65 18.56
CA LYS A 524 13.93 -9.74 17.17
C LYS A 524 14.37 -8.37 16.67
N GLY A 525 13.60 -7.31 16.96
CA GLY A 525 13.98 -5.93 16.68
C GLY A 525 15.29 -5.53 17.38
N TYR A 526 15.40 -5.78 18.69
CA TYR A 526 16.66 -5.57 19.45
C TYR A 526 17.84 -6.30 18.80
N GLN A 527 17.67 -7.57 18.45
CA GLN A 527 18.72 -8.35 17.80
C GLN A 527 19.17 -7.72 16.48
N ALA A 528 18.22 -7.46 15.58
CA ALA A 528 18.50 -6.93 14.25
C ALA A 528 19.17 -5.55 14.31
N PHE A 529 18.64 -4.64 15.12
CA PHE A 529 19.18 -3.28 15.24
C PHE A 529 20.58 -3.28 15.86
N THR A 530 20.78 -4.04 16.93
CA THR A 530 22.09 -4.11 17.62
C THR A 530 23.15 -4.72 16.70
N GLN A 531 22.79 -5.75 15.93
CA GLN A 531 23.68 -6.35 14.94
C GLN A 531 24.02 -5.37 13.80
N ALA A 532 23.04 -4.63 13.29
CA ALA A 532 23.29 -3.59 12.29
C ALA A 532 24.21 -2.49 12.83
N CYS A 533 23.99 -2.00 14.05
CA CYS A 533 24.87 -1.02 14.70
C CYS A 533 26.31 -1.54 14.84
N GLY A 534 26.47 -2.82 15.20
CA GLY A 534 27.78 -3.47 15.27
C GLY A 534 28.49 -3.51 13.92
N VAL A 535 27.82 -3.96 12.87
CA VAL A 535 28.36 -4.00 11.50
C VAL A 535 28.75 -2.60 11.03
N LEU A 536 27.89 -1.60 11.25
CA LEU A 536 28.11 -0.20 10.86
C LEU A 536 29.13 0.53 11.76
N ARG A 537 29.63 -0.12 12.81
CA ARG A 537 30.52 0.47 13.84
C ARG A 537 29.93 1.71 14.53
N ALA A 538 28.60 1.74 14.69
CA ALA A 538 27.90 2.74 15.47
C ALA A 538 27.99 2.35 16.97
N ILE A 539 29.11 2.69 17.61
CA ILE A 539 29.49 2.18 18.95
C ILE A 539 28.50 2.65 20.03
N GLU A 540 28.09 3.93 20.02
CA GLU A 540 27.17 4.48 21.02
C GLU A 540 25.79 3.80 21.01
N PRO A 541 25.07 3.68 19.88
CA PRO A 541 23.80 2.95 19.84
C PRO A 541 23.98 1.46 20.13
N LEU A 542 25.06 0.82 19.63
CA LEU A 542 25.39 -0.57 19.96
C LEU A 542 25.43 -0.78 21.48
N ASN A 543 26.18 0.06 22.19
CA ASN A 543 26.38 -0.06 23.63
C ASN A 543 25.10 0.22 24.42
N SER A 544 24.33 1.21 23.98
CA SER A 544 23.06 1.58 24.62
C SER A 544 22.01 0.47 24.49
N PHE A 545 21.89 -0.15 23.31
CA PHE A 545 21.00 -1.29 23.09
C PHE A 545 21.46 -2.53 23.86
N LEU A 546 22.77 -2.82 23.91
CA LEU A 546 23.32 -3.91 24.71
C LEU A 546 23.05 -3.72 26.20
N ALA A 547 23.30 -2.52 26.73
CA ALA A 547 23.04 -2.21 28.13
C ALA A 547 21.56 -2.34 28.47
N SER A 548 20.66 -1.85 27.60
CA SER A 548 19.21 -2.03 27.74
C SER A 548 18.82 -3.51 27.72
N LEU A 549 19.35 -4.29 26.77
CA LEU A 549 19.07 -5.73 26.67
C LEU A 549 19.53 -6.48 27.93
N CYS A 550 20.71 -6.17 28.46
CA CYS A 550 21.23 -6.77 29.69
C CYS A 550 20.29 -6.55 30.88
N LYS A 551 19.66 -5.36 31.00
CA LYS A 551 18.66 -5.08 32.06
C LYS A 551 17.45 -6.01 32.02
N PHE A 552 17.08 -6.54 30.86
CA PHE A 552 15.94 -7.46 30.71
C PHE A 552 16.30 -8.94 30.90
N THR A 553 17.59 -9.27 30.99
CA THR A 553 18.04 -10.67 31.14
C THR A 553 17.91 -11.21 32.55
N ILE A 554 18.19 -10.39 33.57
CA ILE A 554 18.16 -10.78 34.98
C ILE A 554 17.71 -9.56 35.78
N ASN A 555 16.65 -9.70 36.58
CA ASN A 555 16.30 -8.68 37.57
C ASN A 555 17.41 -8.63 38.62
N ASN A 556 18.31 -7.66 38.54
CA ASN A 556 19.29 -7.42 39.59
C ASN A 556 18.60 -6.53 40.64
N PRO A 557 18.28 -7.02 41.85
CA PRO A 557 17.57 -6.21 42.87
C PRO A 557 18.36 -4.96 43.32
N ASN A 558 19.63 -4.81 42.91
CA ASN A 558 20.53 -3.78 43.41
C ASN A 558 20.44 -2.38 42.77
N GLU A 559 19.56 -2.12 41.79
CA GLU A 559 19.41 -0.77 41.20
C GLU A 559 18.12 -0.03 41.60
N GLY A 560 17.07 -0.72 42.06
CA GLY A 560 15.79 -0.09 42.40
C GLY A 560 15.79 0.75 43.68
N GLU A 561 16.57 0.36 44.68
CA GLU A 561 16.51 0.97 46.02
C GLU A 561 17.49 2.13 46.25
N LYS A 562 18.48 2.34 45.37
CA LYS A 562 19.50 3.38 45.60
C LYS A 562 19.04 4.81 45.31
N ARG A 563 17.85 5.01 44.73
CA ARG A 563 17.34 6.35 44.39
C ARG A 563 16.40 6.98 45.43
N SER A 564 16.09 6.29 46.54
CA SER A 564 15.14 6.83 47.53
C SER A 564 15.52 6.62 48.99
N ILE A 565 16.77 6.80 49.41
CA ILE A 565 17.04 7.20 50.80
C ILE A 565 18.16 8.25 50.82
N LEU A 566 17.77 9.52 50.79
CA LEU A 566 18.58 10.61 51.35
C LEU A 566 17.68 11.46 52.26
N LEU A 567 17.82 11.18 53.56
CA LEU A 567 17.70 12.08 54.72
C LEU A 567 16.30 12.46 55.26
N SER A 568 15.95 11.85 56.40
CA SER A 568 15.36 12.52 57.58
C SER A 568 15.69 11.69 58.84
N PRO A 569 16.35 12.24 59.88
CA PRO A 569 16.72 11.47 61.06
C PRO A 569 15.64 11.52 62.13
N GLY A 570 15.08 10.37 62.48
CA GLY A 570 14.38 10.21 63.75
C GLY A 570 13.12 9.37 63.68
N SER A 571 13.23 8.07 63.96
CA SER A 571 12.42 7.37 64.98
C SER A 571 12.64 5.84 64.95
N LYS A 572 13.12 5.35 66.10
CA LYS A 572 12.91 4.04 66.77
C LYS A 572 12.80 2.76 65.91
N LYS A 573 13.79 1.86 66.11
CA LYS A 573 13.70 0.40 65.89
C LYS A 573 12.39 -0.19 66.43
N PRO A 574 11.85 -1.21 65.75
CA PRO A 574 11.79 -2.53 66.37
C PRO A 574 12.47 -3.62 65.52
N GLU A 575 13.09 -4.56 66.21
CA GLU A 575 13.75 -5.75 65.66
C GLU A 575 12.71 -6.85 65.36
N THR A 576 12.76 -7.41 64.15
CA THR A 576 12.67 -8.84 63.77
C THR A 576 12.33 -8.95 62.27
N SER A 577 13.32 -8.71 61.41
CA SER A 577 13.26 -9.02 59.98
C SER A 577 13.64 -10.49 59.77
N MET A 578 12.67 -11.39 59.83
CA MET A 578 12.84 -12.77 59.33
C MET A 578 12.72 -12.76 57.81
N ASP A 579 13.83 -13.10 57.13
CA ASP A 579 13.95 -13.62 55.76
C ASP A 579 12.91 -13.13 54.72
N GLN A 580 13.09 -11.92 54.16
CA GLN A 580 12.81 -11.70 52.74
C GLN A 580 14.13 -11.94 51.99
N ARG A 581 14.47 -13.22 51.80
CA ARG A 581 15.53 -13.59 50.84
C ARG A 581 14.86 -13.65 49.48
N ASP A 582 15.16 -12.67 48.63
CA ASP A 582 14.64 -12.60 47.27
C ASP A 582 14.92 -13.91 46.52
N SER A 583 13.88 -14.72 46.32
CA SER A 583 13.93 -15.83 45.39
C SER A 583 14.05 -15.23 43.98
N ILE A 584 15.17 -15.46 43.31
CA ILE A 584 15.36 -14.96 41.96
C ILE A 584 14.59 -15.89 41.02
N ILE A 585 13.45 -15.41 40.51
CA ILE A 585 12.61 -16.15 39.57
C ILE A 585 12.99 -15.76 38.13
N LEU A 586 13.47 -16.72 37.35
CA LEU A 586 13.71 -16.53 35.92
C LEU A 586 12.40 -16.68 35.15
N THR A 587 11.97 -15.59 34.49
CA THR A 587 10.76 -15.57 33.66
C THR A 587 11.07 -16.00 32.22
N PRO A 588 10.07 -16.45 31.42
CA PRO A 588 10.26 -16.74 29.99
C PRO A 588 10.86 -15.56 29.21
N LYS A 589 10.48 -14.33 29.56
CA LYS A 589 11.03 -13.09 29.01
C LYS A 589 12.52 -12.95 29.27
N ASN A 590 12.98 -13.27 30.49
CA ASN A 590 14.40 -13.26 30.83
C ASN A 590 15.19 -14.25 29.97
N VAL A 591 14.67 -15.45 29.79
CA VAL A 591 15.30 -16.50 28.96
C VAL A 591 15.38 -16.06 27.49
N GLN A 592 14.31 -15.47 26.95
CA GLN A 592 14.32 -14.94 25.59
C GLN A 592 15.28 -13.77 25.42
N ALA A 593 15.37 -12.86 26.40
CA ALA A 593 16.34 -11.77 26.39
C ALA A 593 17.80 -12.29 26.45
N LEU A 594 18.07 -13.31 27.28
CA LEU A 594 19.36 -13.99 27.32
C LEU A 594 19.72 -14.61 25.98
N ARG A 595 18.79 -15.33 25.34
CA ARG A 595 19.00 -15.90 24.00
C ARG A 595 19.36 -14.81 22.98
N THR A 596 18.63 -13.70 22.99
CA THR A 596 18.91 -12.53 22.14
C THR A 596 20.32 -11.97 22.42
N LEU A 597 20.70 -11.82 23.69
CA LEU A 597 22.03 -11.33 24.08
C LEU A 597 23.14 -12.25 23.57
N PHE A 598 22.98 -13.57 23.73
CA PHE A 598 23.92 -14.56 23.20
C PHE A 598 24.05 -14.48 21.68
N ASN A 599 22.94 -14.37 20.96
CA ASN A 599 22.97 -14.25 19.50
C ASN A 599 23.70 -12.99 19.03
N VAL A 600 23.49 -11.85 19.72
CA VAL A 600 24.20 -10.60 19.42
C VAL A 600 25.69 -10.74 19.73
N ALA A 601 26.05 -11.23 20.92
CA ALA A 601 27.44 -11.39 21.32
C ALA A 601 28.19 -12.37 20.42
N HIS A 602 27.54 -13.46 20.03
CA HIS A 602 28.11 -14.43 19.10
C HIS A 602 28.32 -13.85 17.69
N ARG A 603 27.40 -13.02 17.16
CA ARG A 603 27.58 -12.40 15.83
C ARG A 603 28.65 -11.30 15.85
N LEU A 604 28.79 -10.57 16.96
CA LEU A 604 29.62 -9.37 17.07
C LEU A 604 30.91 -9.58 17.89
N HIS A 605 31.37 -10.81 18.11
CA HIS A 605 32.44 -11.11 19.08
C HIS A 605 33.72 -10.28 18.89
N ASN A 606 34.13 -9.99 17.65
CA ASN A 606 35.31 -9.17 17.33
C ASN A 606 35.05 -7.65 17.41
N ILE A 607 33.78 -7.22 17.47
CA ILE A 607 33.38 -5.81 17.43
C ILE A 607 33.09 -5.26 18.82
N LEU A 608 32.62 -6.11 19.75
CA LEU A 608 32.13 -5.66 21.06
C LEU A 608 33.17 -4.88 21.87
N GLY A 609 34.47 -5.17 21.73
CA GLY A 609 35.52 -4.43 22.45
C GLY A 609 35.24 -4.34 23.95
N PRO A 610 35.27 -3.13 24.56
CA PRO A 610 34.95 -2.93 25.98
C PRO A 610 33.53 -3.38 26.40
N SER A 611 32.59 -3.46 25.47
CA SER A 611 31.20 -3.85 25.74
C SER A 611 31.05 -5.33 26.08
N TRP A 612 32.11 -6.13 25.90
CA TRP A 612 32.20 -7.47 26.48
C TRP A 612 31.99 -7.49 28.00
N VAL A 613 32.36 -6.41 28.70
CA VAL A 613 32.14 -6.30 30.15
C VAL A 613 30.67 -6.44 30.49
N LEU A 614 29.77 -5.76 29.78
CA LEU A 614 28.32 -5.85 30.01
C LEU A 614 27.80 -7.29 29.82
N VAL A 615 28.28 -7.96 28.77
CA VAL A 615 27.89 -9.36 28.48
C VAL A 615 28.42 -10.28 29.58
N LEU A 616 29.70 -10.20 29.92
CA LEU A 616 30.33 -11.07 30.91
C LEU A 616 29.79 -10.85 32.32
N GLU A 617 29.50 -9.60 32.72
CA GLU A 617 28.86 -9.30 34.00
C GLU A 617 27.46 -9.90 34.08
N THR A 618 26.70 -9.83 32.99
CA THR A 618 25.38 -10.45 32.87
C THR A 618 25.47 -11.97 32.97
N LEU A 619 26.45 -12.59 32.31
CA LEU A 619 26.68 -14.04 32.40
C LEU A 619 27.14 -14.47 33.78
N ALA A 620 27.99 -13.68 34.44
CA ALA A 620 28.40 -13.93 35.82
C ALA A 620 27.22 -13.80 36.79
N ALA A 621 26.30 -12.85 36.55
CA ALA A 621 25.05 -12.75 37.30
C ALA A 621 24.13 -13.95 37.05
N LEU A 622 24.06 -14.45 35.81
CA LEU A 622 23.29 -15.64 35.46
C LEU A 622 23.85 -16.86 36.20
N ASP A 623 25.16 -17.02 36.17
CA ASP A 623 25.86 -18.13 36.82
C ASP A 623 25.61 -18.14 38.33
N ARG A 624 25.73 -16.98 39.00
CA ARG A 624 25.37 -16.81 40.42
C ARG A 624 23.89 -17.13 40.69
N THR A 625 23.01 -16.79 39.76
CA THR A 625 21.57 -17.04 39.90
C THR A 625 21.28 -18.54 39.79
N ILE A 626 21.79 -19.22 38.76
CA ILE A 626 21.57 -20.66 38.55
C ILE A 626 22.11 -21.49 39.71
N HIS A 627 23.27 -21.10 40.27
CA HIS A 627 23.88 -21.79 41.40
C HIS A 627 23.36 -21.32 42.78
N SER A 628 22.39 -20.40 42.82
CA SER A 628 21.75 -20.00 44.06
C SER A 628 20.77 -21.07 44.54
N PRO A 629 20.83 -21.51 45.81
CA PRO A 629 19.88 -22.49 46.37
C PRO A 629 18.43 -21.96 46.46
N HIS A 630 18.19 -20.70 46.10
CA HIS A 630 16.88 -20.03 46.12
C HIS A 630 16.38 -19.67 44.70
N ALA A 631 17.06 -20.10 43.65
CA ALA A 631 16.61 -19.86 42.28
C ALA A 631 15.53 -20.86 41.88
N SER A 632 14.42 -20.34 41.36
CA SER A 632 13.36 -21.15 40.76
C SER A 632 13.03 -20.61 39.37
N THR A 633 12.68 -21.49 38.45
CA THR A 633 12.14 -21.10 37.14
C THR A 633 10.62 -20.96 37.26
N GLN A 634 10.04 -19.92 36.68
CA GLN A 634 8.59 -19.82 36.61
C GLN A 634 8.06 -20.86 35.61
N GLU A 635 7.40 -21.92 36.08
CA GLU A 635 6.64 -22.81 35.20
C GLU A 635 5.38 -22.10 34.71
N VAL A 636 5.16 -22.08 33.40
CA VAL A 636 3.95 -21.53 32.78
C VAL A 636 2.80 -22.52 33.02
N SER A 637 2.12 -22.42 34.16
CA SER A 637 0.82 -23.06 34.34
C SER A 637 -0.19 -22.32 33.46
N ALA A 638 -0.56 -22.91 32.33
CA ALA A 638 -1.60 -22.42 31.44
C ALA A 638 -2.98 -22.48 32.14
N SER A 639 -3.30 -21.49 32.96
CA SER A 639 -4.67 -21.23 33.39
C SER A 639 -5.39 -20.41 32.32
N VAL A 640 -5.70 -21.05 31.20
CA VAL A 640 -6.74 -20.57 30.29
C VAL A 640 -8.08 -20.83 31.00
N SER A 641 -8.86 -19.78 31.22
CA SER A 641 -10.25 -19.89 31.64
C SER A 641 -10.99 -20.78 30.66
N ARG A 642 -11.49 -21.91 31.15
CA ARG A 642 -12.17 -22.95 30.37
C ARG A 642 -13.43 -22.37 29.71
N LEU A 643 -13.43 -22.30 28.39
CA LEU A 643 -14.63 -22.46 27.57
C LEU A 643 -14.41 -23.64 26.61
N SER A 644 -14.95 -24.78 27.04
CA SER A 644 -15.33 -26.04 26.35
C SER A 644 -14.73 -26.49 25.00
N ARG A 645 -14.09 -27.68 25.08
CA ARG A 645 -14.06 -28.88 24.17
C ARG A 645 -13.36 -28.80 22.81
N ASP A 646 -12.21 -29.48 22.63
CA ASP A 646 -11.93 -30.90 22.24
C ASP A 646 -11.55 -30.93 20.73
N THR A 647 -10.49 -31.55 20.17
CA THR A 647 -9.57 -32.63 20.58
C THR A 647 -8.34 -32.70 19.64
N SER A 648 -7.21 -33.12 20.21
CA SER A 648 -6.08 -33.93 19.68
C SER A 648 -5.12 -33.42 18.59
N GLY A 649 -3.84 -33.38 18.97
CA GLY A 649 -2.66 -33.33 18.09
C GLY A 649 -1.37 -33.00 18.85
N GLN A 650 -0.95 -33.88 19.78
CA GLN A 650 0.26 -33.73 20.59
C GLN A 650 1.55 -33.86 19.74
N TYR A 651 2.41 -32.83 19.78
CA TYR A 651 3.86 -32.98 19.65
C TYR A 651 4.51 -32.21 20.79
N SER A 652 5.20 -32.93 21.66
CA SER A 652 5.83 -32.45 22.88
C SER A 652 7.25 -31.96 22.63
N ASP A 653 7.48 -30.64 22.71
CA ASP A 653 8.82 -30.04 22.74
C ASP A 653 9.38 -30.06 24.18
N PHE A 654 9.95 -31.19 24.57
CA PHE A 654 10.79 -31.30 25.77
C PHE A 654 12.07 -32.07 25.41
N HIS A 655 12.99 -31.41 24.70
CA HIS A 655 14.38 -31.91 24.56
C HIS A 655 15.48 -30.84 24.47
N ILE A 656 15.16 -29.54 24.47
CA ILE A 656 16.15 -28.48 24.23
C ILE A 656 17.08 -28.19 25.43
N LEU A 657 16.74 -28.64 26.65
CA LEU A 657 17.60 -28.44 27.82
C LEU A 657 18.64 -29.55 28.05
N SER A 658 18.56 -30.66 27.31
CA SER A 658 19.53 -31.76 27.41
C SER A 658 20.72 -31.65 26.46
N SER A 659 20.61 -30.89 25.37
CA SER A 659 21.68 -30.76 24.36
C SER A 659 22.75 -29.71 24.71
N LEU A 660 22.42 -28.72 25.54
CA LEU A 660 23.35 -27.67 25.96
C LEU A 660 24.49 -28.16 26.87
N ASN A 661 24.32 -29.29 27.56
CA ASN A 661 25.35 -29.83 28.44
C ASN A 661 26.44 -30.63 27.68
N SER A 662 26.23 -30.95 26.39
CA SER A 662 27.11 -31.83 25.62
C SER A 662 28.14 -31.11 24.73
N HIS A 663 27.98 -29.80 24.52
CA HIS A 663 28.85 -29.03 23.61
C HIS A 663 29.82 -28.05 24.30
N CYS A 664 29.75 -27.87 25.62
CA CYS A 664 30.61 -26.91 26.34
C CYS A 664 31.79 -27.52 27.12
N LEU A 665 31.97 -28.84 27.13
CA LEU A 665 33.08 -29.49 27.85
C LEU A 665 33.78 -30.53 26.96
N LYS A 666 34.59 -30.06 26.01
CA LYS A 666 35.72 -30.82 25.43
C LYS A 666 36.72 -29.86 24.79
N VAL A 667 37.36 -29.06 25.65
CA VAL A 667 38.69 -28.54 25.38
C VAL A 667 39.51 -28.79 26.63
N GLN A 668 40.44 -29.76 26.55
CA GLN A 668 41.68 -29.78 27.33
C GLN A 668 42.53 -30.98 26.90
N PRO A 669 43.87 -30.95 27.09
CA PRO A 669 44.72 -29.80 27.41
C PRO A 669 45.46 -29.21 26.21
#